data_AF-A0A943FTC5-F1
#
_entry.id   AF-A0A943FTC5-F1
#
_cell.length_a   1.000
_cell.length_b   1.000
_cell.length_c   1.000
_cell.angle_alpha   90.00
_cell.angle_beta   90.00
_cell.angle_gamma   90.00
#
_symmetry.space_group_name_H-M   'P 1'
#
loop_
_entity.id
_entity.type
_entity.pdbx_description
1 polymer ?
#
loop_
_entity_poly.entity_id
_entity_poly.type
_entity_poly.pdbx_seq_one_letter_code
_entity_poly.pdbx_strand_id
1 'polypeptide(L)'
;MALILAAVMAVSCVTTILLAASKNWSSLKDLGALSQYYETGADADPGAVSTVPGDPGGTSFGLYMFSSKAGTLDAFRTWLRNYQGNAIYNGFAATLDKAYGENTSGAAAAGYGPNFENAWRELGHGVNKGEFANAQTEYWGTERYSTLISRLQSKYPSLNLNDYSIALKNVLWSRSVQHGVDGAYNVVTRAIDNRLGGFKMQSEAELIEAIYTECSKLAEDIPKYRDMQTQLSDRYGVKNRSMAYYSAADGDVQSSVYSRLHINEPADALVMRYQNTTSHLEGKYTLCYNSDGRTFSYSVGSTDLVAEEKASQLILTYYNSDKYTMATTDGKRLAVVDGALMLQNAAADSRQFWTLTGSSNGYILCNVGTDYYLTITVSQTQVADPNARTEPTEEEITAKRAEIESELAKGADEETGKPVSEVVQAYIDALAEKMITLMAANLDDKTDDEIIKMVNDGLGDTMDETAKQDFITRIKALAAVSEETKPEDIPDFTVAEMQKLLEIFAGKKLEDIEKEVVADMVREDLKAKAANTTVTAYKVGLSKESKTAAVVTMKPAAGQDAWSTIGLFYPQKAEKDETGKSIVHNLTQGNSSFPLRGIVTCTQNISTVKAVVTNTATGTAPTYASRSGINAKWFDLWKLDENLKFSALAAGKYNLTITGTTDSGSTVTLLDTTFTVGAATTTTPEAPNNTYTVTFVVNGKTVGTRTYKEAQPYGALPEVDEKGFQGWFYNDREISQSTPVAPKNHTVTAKFGTLHTVKFMSQGAVWDSYKLAQNDIITLPATNPVMQADSKYVYSFDYWADASGKRYTSGTVMPDADVTYTAVFTKTANSGGTGGSTGGSTGGSTGGETPKPSGNYLTGVSPSTSVSAMNRAGYTIYSGSTKVTSGLVGTGMTAVSSSATVTIVVTGDVSGDGKITITDVVKLQKSVVGSGSLSGAYAKAADINGDGKVTITDVVQAAQVTVGQRTIG
;
A
#
# COMPACT_ATOMS: atom_id res chain seq x y z
N MET A 1 -7.55 14.87 24.56
CA MET A 1 -7.73 13.39 24.58
C MET A 1 -6.83 12.64 23.60
N ALA A 2 -6.38 13.22 22.46
CA ALA A 2 -5.43 12.58 21.54
C ALA A 2 -4.03 12.25 22.11
N LEU A 3 -3.66 12.87 23.24
CA LEU A 3 -2.34 12.77 23.88
C LEU A 3 -2.10 11.46 24.67
N ILE A 4 -3.16 10.74 25.06
CA ILE A 4 -3.01 9.57 25.96
C ILE A 4 -2.76 8.28 25.14
N LEU A 5 -3.33 8.16 23.94
CA LEU A 5 -3.11 7.00 23.07
C LEU A 5 -1.77 7.07 22.32
N ALA A 6 -1.28 8.29 22.04
CA ALA A 6 -0.04 8.50 21.31
C ALA A 6 1.22 8.16 22.12
N ALA A 7 1.22 8.31 23.46
CA ALA A 7 2.35 7.92 24.30
C ALA A 7 2.43 6.39 24.50
N VAL A 8 1.28 5.75 24.71
CA VAL A 8 1.14 4.29 24.83
C VAL A 8 1.50 3.55 23.53
N MET A 9 1.14 4.10 22.37
CA MET A 9 1.52 3.50 21.09
C MET A 9 2.86 3.99 20.55
N ALA A 10 3.36 5.15 21.00
CA ALA A 10 4.75 5.55 20.78
C ALA A 10 5.75 4.55 21.38
N VAL A 11 5.37 3.95 22.51
CA VAL A 11 6.09 2.92 23.24
C VAL A 11 6.21 1.62 22.40
N SER A 12 5.31 1.40 21.43
CA SER A 12 5.42 0.38 20.37
C SER A 12 5.83 0.93 18.99
N CYS A 13 6.19 2.21 18.88
CA CYS A 13 6.71 2.86 17.65
C CYS A 13 8.24 3.10 17.67
N VAL A 14 8.99 2.64 18.68
CA VAL A 14 10.48 2.63 18.69
C VAL A 14 11.05 1.63 17.63
N THR A 15 10.23 1.19 16.69
CA THR A 15 10.17 -0.21 16.25
C THR A 15 10.37 -0.43 14.76
N THR A 16 10.69 0.59 13.96
CA THR A 16 10.90 0.41 12.51
C THR A 16 11.81 1.48 11.90
N ILE A 17 13.00 1.66 12.46
CA ILE A 17 13.98 2.55 11.85
C ILE A 17 14.81 1.83 10.79
N LEU A 18 14.91 0.50 10.78
CA LEU A 18 15.78 -0.16 9.80
C LEU A 18 15.43 -1.59 9.37
N LEU A 19 14.17 -2.00 9.48
CA LEU A 19 13.62 -3.00 8.59
C LEU A 19 12.39 -2.38 7.93
N ALA A 20 12.56 -1.73 6.80
CA ALA A 20 11.61 -1.95 5.73
C ALA A 20 12.20 -3.13 4.97
N ALA A 21 11.73 -4.36 5.17
CA ALA A 21 11.99 -5.35 4.14
C ALA A 21 11.20 -4.92 2.90
N SER A 22 11.64 -5.29 1.69
CA SER A 22 10.74 -5.27 0.53
C SER A 22 9.63 -6.30 0.79
N LYS A 23 8.65 -5.94 1.63
CA LYS A 23 7.54 -6.81 1.98
C LYS A 23 6.71 -7.01 0.72
N ASN A 24 6.37 -8.26 0.47
CA ASN A 24 5.38 -8.57 -0.54
C ASN A 24 3.98 -8.28 0.03
N TRP A 25 3.52 -7.04 -0.09
CA TRP A 25 2.18 -6.63 0.30
C TRP A 25 1.09 -7.27 -0.58
N SER A 26 1.43 -7.95 -1.68
CA SER A 26 0.45 -8.75 -2.43
C SER A 26 -0.03 -10.00 -1.66
N SER A 27 0.76 -10.53 -0.71
CA SER A 27 0.35 -11.63 0.17
C SER A 27 -0.27 -11.16 1.50
N LEU A 28 -0.28 -9.85 1.75
CA LEU A 28 -0.82 -9.23 2.96
C LEU A 28 -1.88 -8.18 2.57
N LYS A 29 -3.02 -8.67 2.08
CA LYS A 29 -4.14 -7.84 1.60
C LYS A 29 -5.12 -7.46 2.72
N ASP A 30 -4.81 -7.84 3.95
CA ASP A 30 -5.71 -7.62 5.07
C ASP A 30 -5.69 -6.15 5.50
N LEU A 31 -6.87 -5.68 5.89
CA LEU A 31 -7.01 -4.35 6.46
C LEU A 31 -6.24 -4.29 7.79
N GLY A 32 -5.37 -3.30 7.94
CA GLY A 32 -4.52 -3.11 9.12
C GLY A 32 -3.13 -3.72 9.02
N ALA A 33 -2.83 -4.50 7.99
CA ALA A 33 -1.52 -5.13 7.79
C ALA A 33 -0.36 -4.12 7.71
N LEU A 34 -0.61 -2.92 7.16
CA LEU A 34 0.40 -1.87 7.08
C LEU A 34 0.80 -1.39 8.47
N SER A 35 -0.15 -0.93 9.28
CA SER A 35 0.17 -0.38 10.61
C SER A 35 0.64 -1.46 11.58
N GLN A 36 0.09 -2.68 11.50
CA GLN A 36 0.52 -3.83 12.29
C GLN A 36 2.02 -4.10 12.10
N TYR A 37 2.54 -4.00 10.88
CA TYR A 37 3.97 -4.14 10.61
C TYR A 37 4.81 -3.15 11.42
N TYR A 38 4.34 -1.92 11.51
CA TYR A 38 4.99 -0.81 12.20
C TYR A 38 4.76 -0.81 13.72
N GLU A 39 3.67 -1.41 14.19
CA GLU A 39 3.23 -1.32 15.59
C GLU A 39 3.58 -2.58 16.40
N THR A 40 3.50 -3.75 15.78
CA THR A 40 3.68 -5.04 16.47
C THR A 40 4.62 -6.00 15.73
N GLY A 41 5.09 -5.64 14.53
CA GLY A 41 5.92 -6.50 13.70
C GLY A 41 5.15 -7.67 13.08
N ALA A 42 5.88 -8.70 12.62
CA ALA A 42 5.29 -9.90 12.00
C ALA A 42 4.64 -10.87 13.00
N ASP A 43 5.04 -10.80 14.28
CA ASP A 43 4.60 -11.70 15.36
C ASP A 43 3.71 -10.91 16.33
N ALA A 44 2.52 -10.52 15.87
CA ALA A 44 1.60 -9.72 16.67
C ALA A 44 1.05 -10.54 17.85
N ASP A 45 1.20 -10.01 19.07
CA ASP A 45 0.83 -10.70 20.30
C ASP A 45 -0.51 -10.17 20.86
N PRO A 46 -1.62 -10.91 20.70
CA PRO A 46 -2.91 -10.49 21.25
C PRO A 46 -2.95 -10.49 22.78
N GLY A 47 -2.01 -11.19 23.44
CA GLY A 47 -1.85 -11.25 24.90
C GLY A 47 -0.90 -10.21 25.47
N ALA A 48 -0.36 -9.29 24.64
CA ALA A 48 0.59 -8.28 25.09
C ALA A 48 0.00 -7.42 26.23
N VAL A 49 0.79 -7.17 27.28
CA VAL A 49 0.47 -6.24 28.36
C VAL A 49 1.70 -5.35 28.56
N SER A 50 1.50 -4.03 28.57
CA SER A 50 2.57 -3.06 28.74
C SER A 50 2.20 -2.00 29.75
N THR A 51 3.05 -1.84 30.77
CA THR A 51 2.90 -0.82 31.82
C THR A 51 4.13 0.06 31.83
N VAL A 52 3.94 1.35 31.57
CA VAL A 52 4.99 2.37 31.68
C VAL A 52 4.73 3.22 32.93
N PRO A 53 5.63 3.22 33.92
CA PRO A 53 5.48 4.05 35.12
C PRO A 53 5.31 5.53 34.77
N GLY A 54 4.24 6.14 35.26
CA GLY A 54 3.93 7.56 35.00
C GLY A 54 3.14 7.83 33.71
N ASP A 55 2.81 6.80 32.92
CA ASP A 55 1.95 6.95 31.74
C ASP A 55 0.49 7.31 32.15
N PRO A 56 -0.06 8.44 31.67
CA PRO A 56 -1.46 8.80 31.94
C PRO A 56 -2.47 7.77 31.42
N GLY A 57 -2.09 6.95 30.43
CA GLY A 57 -2.90 5.86 29.87
C GLY A 57 -2.96 4.59 30.73
N GLY A 58 -2.11 4.46 31.75
CA GLY A 58 -2.03 3.23 32.56
C GLY A 58 -1.51 2.03 31.77
N THR A 59 -1.85 0.82 32.23
CA THR A 59 -1.53 -0.43 31.52
C THR A 59 -2.26 -0.50 30.17
N SER A 60 -1.58 -1.03 29.16
CA SER A 60 -2.05 -1.14 27.78
C SER A 60 -2.01 -2.58 27.29
N PHE A 61 -3.01 -2.98 26.50
CA PHE A 61 -3.33 -4.39 26.26
C PHE A 61 -3.52 -4.74 24.78
N GLY A 62 -2.97 -5.87 24.35
CA GLY A 62 -3.20 -6.54 23.06
C GLY A 62 -2.68 -5.81 21.83
N LEU A 63 -3.19 -6.23 20.65
CA LEU A 63 -2.74 -5.83 19.32
C LEU A 63 -2.79 -4.31 19.09
N TYR A 64 -3.82 -3.66 19.63
CA TYR A 64 -4.09 -2.23 19.46
C TYR A 64 -3.82 -1.41 20.72
N MET A 65 -3.13 -2.00 21.71
CA MET A 65 -2.73 -1.33 22.95
C MET A 65 -3.90 -0.62 23.66
N PHE A 66 -4.99 -1.35 23.92
CA PHE A 66 -6.15 -0.84 24.64
C PHE A 66 -5.74 -0.32 26.01
N SER A 67 -5.86 0.99 26.23
CA SER A 67 -5.49 1.64 27.49
C SER A 67 -6.54 1.44 28.59
N SER A 68 -6.06 1.11 29.79
CA SER A 68 -6.85 0.94 31.02
C SER A 68 -7.41 2.24 31.60
N LYS A 69 -6.82 3.39 31.28
CA LYS A 69 -7.28 4.72 31.76
C LYS A 69 -7.92 5.59 30.69
N ALA A 70 -7.76 5.26 29.41
CA ALA A 70 -8.38 6.00 28.29
C ALA A 70 -9.78 5.48 27.93
N GLY A 71 -10.31 4.49 28.64
CA GLY A 71 -11.63 3.89 28.41
C GLY A 71 -11.73 2.99 27.16
N THR A 72 -10.65 2.85 26.38
CA THR A 72 -10.61 1.99 25.19
C THR A 72 -10.76 0.51 25.53
N LEU A 73 -10.19 0.10 26.67
CA LEU A 73 -10.28 -1.28 27.18
C LEU A 73 -11.67 -1.61 27.73
N ASP A 74 -12.29 -0.68 28.47
CA ASP A 74 -13.69 -0.80 28.92
C ASP A 74 -14.66 -0.93 27.74
N ALA A 75 -14.45 -0.11 26.70
CA ALA A 75 -15.26 -0.15 25.49
C ALA A 75 -15.11 -1.48 24.74
N PHE A 76 -13.89 -2.02 24.64
CA PHE A 76 -13.65 -3.34 24.03
C PHE A 76 -14.37 -4.46 24.81
N ARG A 77 -14.23 -4.49 26.14
CA ARG A 77 -14.94 -5.47 26.98
C ARG A 77 -16.45 -5.36 26.86
N THR A 78 -16.97 -4.14 26.82
CA THR A 78 -18.40 -3.88 26.65
C THR A 78 -18.89 -4.37 25.29
N TRP A 79 -18.11 -4.15 24.24
CA TRP A 79 -18.40 -4.68 22.92
C TRP A 79 -18.40 -6.21 22.90
N LEU A 80 -17.40 -6.87 23.50
CA LEU A 80 -17.36 -8.33 23.61
C LEU A 80 -18.59 -8.90 24.33
N ARG A 81 -19.04 -8.25 25.42
CA ARG A 81 -20.27 -8.65 26.12
C ARG A 81 -21.49 -8.64 25.21
N ASN A 82 -21.61 -7.59 24.40
CA ASN A 82 -22.79 -7.32 23.57
C ASN A 82 -22.69 -7.96 22.18
N TYR A 83 -21.55 -8.53 21.82
CA TYR A 83 -21.30 -9.09 20.49
C TYR A 83 -22.31 -10.19 20.18
N GLN A 84 -22.97 -10.06 19.02
CA GLN A 84 -23.97 -11.00 18.51
C GLN A 84 -23.34 -11.74 17.33
N GLY A 85 -23.02 -13.04 17.50
CA GLY A 85 -22.52 -13.86 16.39
C GLY A 85 -21.40 -14.83 16.74
N ASN A 86 -20.76 -14.69 17.90
CA ASN A 86 -19.68 -15.60 18.32
C ASN A 86 -19.66 -15.80 19.84
N ALA A 87 -20.14 -16.96 20.31
CA ALA A 87 -20.19 -17.30 21.73
C ALA A 87 -18.79 -17.33 22.41
N ILE A 88 -17.72 -17.53 21.63
CA ILE A 88 -16.34 -17.48 22.13
C ILE A 88 -16.01 -16.05 22.59
N TYR A 89 -16.49 -15.02 21.88
CA TYR A 89 -16.24 -13.61 22.22
C TYR A 89 -16.95 -13.22 23.51
N ASN A 90 -18.20 -13.65 23.69
CA ASN A 90 -18.92 -13.46 24.95
C ASN A 90 -18.22 -14.24 26.09
N GLY A 91 -17.63 -15.40 25.80
CA GLY A 91 -16.79 -16.15 26.74
C GLY A 91 -15.55 -15.36 27.17
N PHE A 92 -14.85 -14.71 26.25
CA PHE A 92 -13.75 -13.79 26.58
C PHE A 92 -14.24 -12.64 27.47
N ALA A 93 -15.40 -12.06 27.17
CA ALA A 93 -16.01 -11.02 27.99
C ALA A 93 -16.23 -11.50 29.43
N ALA A 94 -16.81 -12.69 29.61
CA ALA A 94 -17.06 -13.26 30.93
C ALA A 94 -15.77 -13.48 31.74
N THR A 95 -14.72 -13.99 31.10
CA THR A 95 -13.40 -14.16 31.73
C THR A 95 -12.80 -12.81 32.16
N LEU A 96 -12.79 -11.83 31.25
CA LEU A 96 -12.25 -10.49 31.53
C LEU A 96 -13.07 -9.73 32.56
N ASP A 97 -14.39 -9.87 32.57
CA ASP A 97 -15.27 -9.22 33.54
C ASP A 97 -15.13 -9.79 34.95
N LYS A 98 -15.00 -11.11 35.05
CA LYS A 98 -14.65 -11.76 36.32
C LYS A 98 -13.29 -11.27 36.81
N ALA A 99 -12.27 -11.28 35.93
CA ALA A 99 -10.92 -10.86 36.29
C ALA A 99 -10.83 -9.37 36.65
N TYR A 100 -11.71 -8.54 36.10
CA TYR A 100 -11.85 -7.15 36.50
C TYR A 100 -12.51 -6.98 37.86
N GLY A 101 -13.51 -7.81 38.19
CA GLY A 101 -14.27 -7.70 39.43
C GLY A 101 -13.58 -8.29 40.66
N GLU A 102 -12.57 -9.14 40.46
CA GLU A 102 -11.87 -9.89 41.50
C GLU A 102 -10.37 -9.60 41.50
N ASN A 103 -9.70 -9.67 42.65
CA ASN A 103 -8.24 -9.76 42.73
C ASN A 103 -7.78 -11.21 42.55
N THR A 104 -6.46 -11.45 42.55
CA THR A 104 -5.87 -12.78 42.35
C THR A 104 -6.26 -13.81 43.43
N SER A 105 -6.77 -13.36 44.58
CA SER A 105 -7.29 -14.23 45.66
C SER A 105 -8.78 -14.54 45.52
N GLY A 106 -9.45 -14.06 44.46
CA GLY A 106 -10.90 -14.21 44.24
C GLY A 106 -11.76 -13.28 45.10
N ALA A 107 -11.17 -12.31 45.82
CA ALA A 107 -11.92 -11.32 46.58
C ALA A 107 -12.34 -10.15 45.67
N ALA A 108 -13.52 -9.58 45.92
CA ALA A 108 -14.04 -8.47 45.12
C ALA A 108 -13.07 -7.27 45.13
N ALA A 109 -12.55 -6.91 43.96
CA ALA A 109 -11.63 -5.82 43.76
C ALA A 109 -11.71 -5.34 42.30
N ALA A 110 -12.55 -4.34 42.04
CA ALA A 110 -12.73 -3.79 40.70
C ALA A 110 -11.44 -3.12 40.20
N GLY A 111 -10.92 -3.55 39.05
CA GLY A 111 -9.81 -2.84 38.38
C GLY A 111 -9.04 -3.67 37.36
N TYR A 112 -8.15 -2.97 36.66
CA TYR A 112 -7.22 -3.53 35.68
C TYR A 112 -5.91 -4.00 36.31
N GLY A 113 -5.99 -4.61 37.49
CA GLY A 113 -4.83 -5.05 38.26
C GLY A 113 -4.26 -6.39 37.76
N PRO A 114 -3.31 -6.99 38.51
CA PRO A 114 -2.63 -8.21 38.10
C PRO A 114 -3.54 -9.37 37.69
N ASN A 115 -4.71 -9.51 38.33
CA ASN A 115 -5.69 -10.54 37.97
C ASN A 115 -6.22 -10.37 36.54
N PHE A 116 -6.53 -9.12 36.15
CA PHE A 116 -6.95 -8.79 34.80
C PHE A 116 -5.82 -8.98 33.79
N GLU A 117 -4.60 -8.56 34.14
CA GLU A 117 -3.41 -8.74 33.30
C GLU A 117 -3.13 -10.22 33.01
N ASN A 118 -3.28 -11.08 34.02
CA ASN A 118 -3.15 -12.53 33.86
C ASN A 118 -4.23 -13.11 32.95
N ALA A 119 -5.50 -12.78 33.20
CA ALA A 119 -6.60 -13.24 32.36
C ALA A 119 -6.44 -12.81 30.89
N TRP A 120 -5.94 -11.59 30.65
CA TRP A 120 -5.64 -11.12 29.29
C TRP A 120 -4.56 -11.96 28.61
N ARG A 121 -3.44 -12.22 29.32
CA ARG A 121 -2.35 -13.07 28.80
C ARG A 121 -2.81 -14.50 28.56
N GLU A 122 -3.60 -15.08 29.45
CA GLU A 122 -4.19 -16.41 29.28
C GLU A 122 -5.05 -16.51 28.01
N LEU A 123 -5.88 -15.51 27.75
CA LEU A 123 -6.69 -15.47 26.52
C LEU A 123 -5.82 -15.30 25.26
N GLY A 124 -4.79 -14.45 25.33
CA GLY A 124 -3.91 -14.15 24.20
C GLY A 124 -2.84 -15.21 23.91
N HIS A 125 -2.50 -16.06 24.89
CA HIS A 125 -1.50 -17.13 24.72
C HIS A 125 -2.10 -18.54 24.81
N GLY A 126 -3.40 -18.64 25.12
CA GLY A 126 -4.13 -19.89 25.25
C GLY A 126 -4.59 -20.49 23.91
N VAL A 127 -5.42 -21.53 24.01
CA VAL A 127 -5.91 -22.32 22.87
C VAL A 127 -6.71 -21.51 21.85
N ASN A 128 -7.36 -20.42 22.27
CA ASN A 128 -8.18 -19.54 21.42
C ASN A 128 -7.48 -18.21 21.08
N LYS A 129 -6.14 -18.18 21.07
CA LYS A 129 -5.39 -16.94 20.80
C LYS A 129 -5.74 -16.29 19.47
N GLY A 130 -6.04 -17.09 18.44
CA GLY A 130 -6.41 -16.61 17.11
C GLY A 130 -7.76 -15.90 17.12
N GLU A 131 -8.74 -16.48 17.81
CA GLU A 131 -10.06 -15.91 18.00
C GLU A 131 -9.99 -14.63 18.84
N PHE A 132 -9.14 -14.58 19.87
CA PHE A 132 -8.94 -13.39 20.68
C PHE A 132 -8.27 -12.26 19.88
N ALA A 133 -7.27 -12.58 19.04
CA ALA A 133 -6.70 -11.64 18.08
C ALA A 133 -7.76 -11.10 17.11
N ASN A 134 -8.57 -11.99 16.51
CA ASN A 134 -9.65 -11.60 15.60
C ASN A 134 -10.67 -10.68 16.29
N ALA A 135 -11.02 -10.96 17.54
CA ALA A 135 -11.97 -10.14 18.30
C ALA A 135 -11.45 -8.70 18.49
N GLN A 136 -10.16 -8.56 18.79
CA GLN A 136 -9.52 -7.24 18.92
C GLN A 136 -9.53 -6.48 17.59
N THR A 137 -9.20 -7.16 16.48
CA THR A 137 -9.20 -6.58 15.13
C THR A 137 -10.60 -6.21 14.67
N GLU A 138 -11.59 -7.05 14.91
CA GLU A 138 -12.98 -6.81 14.53
C GLU A 138 -13.58 -5.65 15.32
N TYR A 139 -13.34 -5.58 16.62
CA TYR A 139 -13.71 -4.40 17.43
C TYR A 139 -13.09 -3.14 16.85
N TRP A 140 -11.81 -3.16 16.50
CA TRP A 140 -11.16 -1.98 15.94
C TRP A 140 -11.78 -1.58 14.60
N GLY A 141 -12.05 -2.57 13.74
CA GLY A 141 -12.66 -2.36 12.44
C GLY A 141 -14.07 -1.79 12.52
N THR A 142 -14.90 -2.31 13.43
CA THR A 142 -16.30 -1.91 13.58
C THR A 142 -16.45 -0.60 14.35
N GLU A 143 -15.77 -0.44 15.48
CA GLU A 143 -16.03 0.69 16.39
C GLU A 143 -15.13 1.90 16.11
N ARG A 144 -13.93 1.69 15.55
CA ARG A 144 -12.95 2.77 15.35
C ARG A 144 -12.81 3.13 13.88
N TYR A 145 -12.40 2.19 13.05
CA TYR A 145 -12.16 2.44 11.63
C TYR A 145 -13.46 2.82 10.91
N SER A 146 -14.55 2.05 11.06
CA SER A 146 -15.82 2.35 10.39
C SER A 146 -16.42 3.69 10.84
N THR A 147 -16.25 4.06 12.11
CA THR A 147 -16.64 5.37 12.63
C THR A 147 -15.85 6.51 11.98
N LEU A 148 -14.53 6.35 11.83
CA LEU A 148 -13.69 7.29 11.08
C LEU A 148 -14.18 7.44 9.64
N ILE A 149 -14.38 6.32 8.94
CA ILE A 149 -14.85 6.33 7.56
C ILE A 149 -16.21 7.02 7.43
N SER A 150 -17.17 6.69 8.29
CA SER A 150 -18.51 7.31 8.29
C SER A 150 -18.44 8.82 8.45
N ARG A 151 -17.56 9.32 9.33
CA ARG A 151 -17.35 10.77 9.51
C ARG A 151 -16.69 11.42 8.30
N LEU A 152 -15.71 10.76 7.69
CA LEU A 152 -15.07 11.26 6.47
C LEU A 152 -16.05 11.30 5.31
N GLN A 153 -16.87 10.27 5.11
CA GLN A 153 -17.90 10.23 4.07
C GLN A 153 -19.04 11.23 4.33
N SER A 154 -19.38 11.48 5.59
CA SER A 154 -20.34 12.54 5.94
C SER A 154 -19.82 13.93 5.56
N LYS A 155 -18.50 14.16 5.71
CA LYS A 155 -17.87 15.43 5.33
C LYS A 155 -17.58 15.54 3.83
N TYR A 156 -17.21 14.43 3.20
CA TYR A 156 -16.91 14.34 1.77
C TYR A 156 -17.84 13.30 1.13
N PRO A 157 -19.08 13.66 0.78
CA PRO A 157 -20.06 12.71 0.23
C PRO A 157 -19.59 11.96 -1.02
N SER A 158 -18.71 12.59 -1.82
CA SER A 158 -18.12 11.98 -3.01
C SER A 158 -16.94 11.02 -2.71
N LEU A 159 -16.51 10.88 -1.45
CA LEU A 159 -15.46 9.94 -1.05
C LEU A 159 -16.00 8.51 -1.04
N ASN A 160 -15.69 7.76 -2.09
CA ASN A 160 -16.00 6.35 -2.19
C ASN A 160 -14.72 5.51 -2.05
N LEU A 161 -14.59 4.76 -0.96
CA LEU A 161 -13.41 3.91 -0.72
C LEU A 161 -13.28 2.73 -1.68
N ASN A 162 -14.30 2.43 -2.49
CA ASN A 162 -14.17 1.43 -3.56
C ASN A 162 -13.39 1.96 -4.77
N ASP A 163 -13.29 3.29 -4.91
CA ASP A 163 -12.48 3.93 -5.95
C ASP A 163 -10.98 3.90 -5.60
N TYR A 164 -10.60 3.41 -4.41
CA TYR A 164 -9.23 3.37 -3.90
C TYR A 164 -8.81 1.95 -3.49
N SER A 165 -7.51 1.67 -3.58
CA SER A 165 -6.98 0.34 -3.27
C SER A 165 -7.02 0.04 -1.76
N ILE A 166 -6.60 -1.17 -1.39
CA ILE A 166 -6.40 -1.56 0.00
C ILE A 166 -5.35 -0.71 0.72
N ALA A 167 -4.46 -0.02 -0.01
CA ALA A 167 -3.43 0.84 0.55
C ALA A 167 -4.03 2.06 1.25
N LEU A 168 -4.89 2.86 0.60
CA LEU A 168 -5.52 4.00 1.27
C LEU A 168 -6.36 3.57 2.48
N LYS A 169 -7.06 2.43 2.37
CA LYS A 169 -7.80 1.84 3.50
C LYS A 169 -6.87 1.51 4.68
N ASN A 170 -5.69 0.96 4.40
CA ASN A 170 -4.64 0.73 5.40
C ASN A 170 -4.04 2.02 5.96
N VAL A 171 -3.87 3.07 5.15
CA VAL A 171 -3.43 4.38 5.63
C VAL A 171 -4.45 4.97 6.60
N LEU A 172 -5.74 4.92 6.27
CA LEU A 172 -6.82 5.39 7.14
C LEU A 172 -6.93 4.54 8.41
N TRP A 173 -6.76 3.22 8.31
CA TRP A 173 -6.67 2.31 9.45
C TRP A 173 -5.51 2.71 10.37
N SER A 174 -4.32 2.85 9.80
CA SER A 174 -3.11 3.29 10.49
C SER A 174 -3.33 4.61 11.23
N ARG A 175 -3.97 5.60 10.59
CA ARG A 175 -4.30 6.86 11.27
C ARG A 175 -5.27 6.65 12.43
N SER A 176 -6.27 5.78 12.26
CA SER A 176 -7.25 5.47 13.32
C SER A 176 -6.61 4.78 14.52
N VAL A 177 -5.64 3.89 14.29
CA VAL A 177 -4.84 3.27 15.33
C VAL A 177 -4.03 4.38 16.00
N GLN A 178 -3.16 5.03 15.24
CA GLN A 178 -2.17 5.99 15.74
C GLN A 178 -2.76 7.18 16.51
N HIS A 179 -3.87 7.75 16.02
CA HIS A 179 -4.42 9.00 16.53
C HIS A 179 -5.81 8.85 17.18
N GLY A 180 -6.36 7.64 17.23
CA GLY A 180 -7.77 7.43 17.53
C GLY A 180 -8.69 8.06 16.46
N VAL A 181 -10.01 7.88 16.60
CA VAL A 181 -11.00 8.34 15.60
C VAL A 181 -10.95 9.86 15.40
N ASP A 182 -10.99 10.65 16.47
CA ASP A 182 -10.99 12.11 16.39
C ASP A 182 -9.68 12.67 15.85
N GLY A 183 -8.55 12.15 16.32
CA GLY A 183 -7.24 12.58 15.85
C GLY A 183 -7.04 12.23 14.38
N ALA A 184 -7.41 11.02 13.97
CA ALA A 184 -7.35 10.58 12.57
C ALA A 184 -8.24 11.45 11.68
N TYR A 185 -9.49 11.70 12.10
CA TYR A 185 -10.40 12.58 11.38
C TYR A 185 -9.78 13.98 11.18
N ASN A 186 -9.19 14.56 12.23
CA ASN A 186 -8.54 15.87 12.14
C ASN A 186 -7.31 15.87 11.22
N VAL A 187 -6.47 14.84 11.29
CA VAL A 187 -5.29 14.69 10.42
C VAL A 187 -5.73 14.56 8.95
N VAL A 188 -6.66 13.66 8.66
CA VAL A 188 -7.11 13.40 7.29
C VAL A 188 -7.83 14.60 6.70
N THR A 189 -8.69 15.27 7.49
CA THR A 189 -9.39 16.46 6.99
C THR A 189 -8.47 17.66 6.79
N ARG A 190 -7.43 17.85 7.62
CA ARG A 190 -6.41 18.88 7.36
C ARG A 190 -5.60 18.58 6.12
N ALA A 191 -5.25 17.31 5.89
CA ALA A 191 -4.58 16.90 4.66
C ALA A 191 -5.44 17.23 3.43
N ILE A 192 -6.72 16.88 3.45
CA ILE A 192 -7.63 17.12 2.33
C ILE A 192 -7.95 18.62 2.17
N ASP A 193 -8.38 19.30 3.22
CA ASP A 193 -8.88 20.68 3.13
C ASP A 193 -7.75 21.70 2.98
N ASN A 194 -6.69 21.58 3.79
CA ASN A 194 -5.66 22.62 3.85
C ASN A 194 -4.55 22.38 2.82
N ARG A 195 -4.19 21.12 2.54
CA ARG A 195 -3.10 20.82 1.58
C ARG A 195 -3.61 20.63 0.17
N LEU A 196 -4.70 19.88 -0.02
CA LEU A 196 -5.27 19.60 -1.34
C LEU A 196 -6.36 20.61 -1.76
N GLY A 197 -6.78 21.50 -0.85
CA GLY A 197 -7.81 22.50 -1.10
C GLY A 197 -9.21 21.89 -1.23
N GLY A 198 -9.52 20.87 -0.44
CA GLY A 198 -10.78 20.12 -0.44
C GLY A 198 -10.70 18.80 -1.21
N PHE A 199 -11.66 17.90 -0.99
CA PHE A 199 -11.73 16.63 -1.74
C PHE A 199 -12.19 16.90 -3.17
N LYS A 200 -11.37 16.51 -4.15
CA LYS A 200 -11.59 16.71 -5.58
C LYS A 200 -11.40 15.42 -6.35
N MET A 201 -11.74 14.28 -5.72
CA MET A 201 -11.42 12.95 -6.25
C MET A 201 -9.95 12.89 -6.67
N GLN A 202 -9.03 13.20 -5.76
CA GLN A 202 -7.59 13.15 -6.03
C GLN A 202 -7.14 11.70 -6.25
N SER A 203 -5.99 11.54 -6.91
CA SER A 203 -5.34 10.24 -7.02
C SER A 203 -5.03 9.67 -5.63
N GLU A 204 -4.97 8.34 -5.53
CA GLU A 204 -4.62 7.70 -4.27
C GLU A 204 -3.22 8.09 -3.78
N ALA A 205 -2.28 8.31 -4.70
CA ALA A 205 -0.92 8.75 -4.37
C ALA A 205 -0.92 10.13 -3.70
N GLU A 206 -1.67 11.10 -4.25
CA GLU A 206 -1.82 12.44 -3.66
C GLU A 206 -2.48 12.39 -2.27
N LEU A 207 -3.47 11.52 -2.08
CA LEU A 207 -4.12 11.34 -0.77
C LEU A 207 -3.15 10.74 0.25
N ILE A 208 -2.41 9.69 -0.12
CA ILE A 208 -1.40 9.05 0.74
C ILE A 208 -0.34 10.09 1.13
N GLU A 209 0.23 10.80 0.16
CA GLU A 209 1.24 11.83 0.38
C GLU A 209 0.72 12.92 1.32
N ALA A 210 -0.43 13.54 1.02
CA ALA A 210 -0.98 14.61 1.85
C ALA A 210 -1.27 14.18 3.29
N ILE A 211 -1.81 12.97 3.50
CA ILE A 211 -2.09 12.43 4.84
C ILE A 211 -0.79 12.23 5.62
N TYR A 212 0.24 11.67 4.99
CA TYR A 212 1.52 11.44 5.65
C TYR A 212 2.31 12.72 5.91
N THR A 213 2.33 13.67 4.96
CA THR A 213 2.89 15.00 5.19
C THR A 213 2.21 15.69 6.37
N GLU A 214 0.88 15.59 6.47
CA GLU A 214 0.17 16.18 7.61
C GLU A 214 0.55 15.52 8.93
N CYS A 215 0.51 14.19 9.01
CA CYS A 215 0.76 13.49 10.28
C CYS A 215 2.22 13.51 10.74
N SER A 216 3.16 13.76 9.82
CA SER A 216 4.60 13.88 10.11
C SER A 216 5.06 15.32 10.34
N LYS A 217 4.15 16.30 10.25
CA LYS A 217 4.50 17.72 10.30
C LYS A 217 5.23 18.12 11.59
N LEU A 218 6.16 19.05 11.42
CA LEU A 218 6.96 19.63 12.50
C LEU A 218 6.30 20.91 13.01
N ALA A 219 6.49 21.22 14.30
CA ALA A 219 6.06 22.47 14.91
C ALA A 219 7.28 23.37 15.19
N GLU A 220 7.12 24.69 15.05
CA GLU A 220 8.09 25.68 15.47
C GLU A 220 7.84 26.12 16.92
N ASP A 221 8.90 26.57 17.60
CA ASP A 221 8.84 27.32 18.85
C ASP A 221 7.93 26.75 19.93
N ILE A 222 8.05 25.44 20.18
CA ILE A 222 7.53 24.83 21.42
C ILE A 222 8.71 24.52 22.36
N PRO A 223 9.39 25.53 22.96
CA PRO A 223 10.58 25.35 23.81
C PRO A 223 10.33 24.58 25.12
N LYS A 224 9.09 24.14 25.37
CA LYS A 224 8.66 23.56 26.64
C LYS A 224 8.69 22.03 26.66
N TYR A 225 8.91 21.36 25.52
CA TYR A 225 8.86 19.90 25.43
C TYR A 225 10.04 19.33 24.63
N ARG A 226 10.38 18.07 24.93
CA ARG A 226 11.65 17.40 24.61
C ARG A 226 11.91 17.38 23.11
N ASP A 227 12.75 18.28 22.60
CA ASP A 227 13.15 18.27 21.19
C ASP A 227 13.80 16.95 20.79
N MET A 228 13.70 16.60 19.50
CA MET A 228 14.45 15.48 18.94
C MET A 228 15.95 15.76 18.99
N GLN A 229 16.70 14.93 19.72
CA GLN A 229 18.16 15.08 19.90
C GLN A 229 18.96 13.87 19.41
N THR A 230 18.29 12.90 18.80
CA THR A 230 18.88 11.62 18.38
C THR A 230 19.76 11.76 17.14
N GLN A 231 20.66 10.80 16.94
CA GLN A 231 21.41 10.67 15.68
C GLN A 231 20.47 10.49 14.48
N LEU A 232 19.32 9.83 14.67
CA LEU A 232 18.32 9.66 13.63
C LEU A 232 17.71 11.00 13.21
N SER A 233 17.34 11.82 14.19
CA SER A 233 16.82 13.16 13.93
C SER A 233 17.86 14.07 13.27
N ASP A 234 19.13 13.88 13.60
CA ASP A 234 20.23 14.59 12.95
C ASP A 234 20.39 14.16 11.49
N ARG A 235 20.42 12.85 11.24
CA ARG A 235 20.47 12.25 9.89
C ARG A 235 19.37 12.79 8.98
N TYR A 236 18.15 12.93 9.51
CA TYR A 236 17.01 13.43 8.73
C TYR A 236 16.83 14.95 8.78
N GLY A 237 17.73 15.70 9.44
CA GLY A 237 17.68 17.17 9.43
C GLY A 237 16.59 17.77 10.32
N VAL A 238 16.10 17.00 11.30
CA VAL A 238 15.01 17.39 12.21
C VAL A 238 15.45 17.46 13.68
N LYS A 239 16.76 17.41 13.95
CA LYS A 239 17.31 17.65 15.28
C LYS A 239 16.97 19.06 15.78
N ASN A 240 16.72 19.20 17.09
CA ASN A 240 16.24 20.43 17.73
C ASN A 240 14.85 20.87 17.23
N ARG A 241 14.05 19.93 16.75
CA ARG A 241 12.67 20.17 16.34
C ARG A 241 11.74 19.22 17.06
N SER A 242 10.45 19.55 17.01
CA SER A 242 9.40 18.74 17.58
C SER A 242 8.32 18.41 16.54
N MET A 243 7.78 17.19 16.59
CA MET A 243 6.60 16.82 15.79
C MET A 243 5.34 17.45 16.37
N ALA A 244 4.50 18.05 15.53
CA ALA A 244 3.33 18.81 15.98
C ALA A 244 2.32 17.98 16.79
N TYR A 245 2.19 16.69 16.47
CA TYR A 245 1.25 15.76 17.12
C TYR A 245 1.86 14.92 18.24
N TYR A 246 3.18 15.02 18.45
CA TYR A 246 3.93 14.21 19.43
C TYR A 246 4.84 15.07 20.31
N SER A 247 4.61 16.38 20.38
CA SER A 247 5.50 17.29 21.09
C SER A 247 5.64 16.98 22.57
N ALA A 248 4.64 16.34 23.19
CA ALA A 248 4.71 15.90 24.59
C ALA A 248 5.52 14.61 24.81
N ALA A 249 5.84 13.86 23.76
CA ALA A 249 6.66 12.65 23.86
C ALA A 249 8.16 13.00 23.97
N ASP A 250 8.99 12.05 24.39
CA ASP A 250 10.44 12.26 24.37
C ASP A 250 11.01 12.32 22.94
N GLY A 251 12.21 12.88 22.82
CA GLY A 251 12.86 13.10 21.54
C GLY A 251 13.18 11.81 20.78
N ASP A 252 13.37 10.67 21.46
CA ASP A 252 13.66 9.38 20.82
C ASP A 252 12.40 8.82 20.16
N VAL A 253 11.27 8.88 20.89
CA VAL A 253 9.95 8.56 20.36
C VAL A 253 9.63 9.42 19.14
N GLN A 254 9.77 10.74 19.26
CA GLN A 254 9.47 11.64 18.16
C GLN A 254 10.32 11.33 16.92
N SER A 255 11.62 11.04 17.11
CA SER A 255 12.52 10.68 16.02
C SER A 255 12.08 9.41 15.30
N SER A 256 11.66 8.40 16.06
CA SER A 256 11.20 7.11 15.52
C SER A 256 9.88 7.26 14.75
N VAL A 257 8.93 7.99 15.34
CA VAL A 257 7.64 8.27 14.70
C VAL A 257 7.82 9.11 13.43
N TYR A 258 8.74 10.08 13.43
CA TYR A 258 9.07 10.85 12.23
C TYR A 258 9.58 9.94 11.10
N SER A 259 10.54 9.05 11.40
CA SER A 259 11.06 8.10 10.42
C SER A 259 9.97 7.19 9.84
N ARG A 260 9.08 6.67 10.68
CA ARG A 260 7.91 5.88 10.23
C ARG A 260 7.02 6.70 9.30
N LEU A 261 6.52 7.84 9.78
CA LEU A 261 5.43 8.57 9.15
C LEU A 261 5.85 9.45 7.97
N HIS A 262 7.11 9.88 7.94
CA HIS A 262 7.63 10.73 6.87
C HIS A 262 8.32 9.95 5.75
N ILE A 263 8.86 8.75 6.06
CA ILE A 263 9.78 8.05 5.16
C ILE A 263 9.27 6.64 4.83
N ASN A 264 9.06 5.81 5.86
CA ASN A 264 8.91 4.38 5.65
C ASN A 264 7.48 3.97 5.27
N GLU A 265 6.50 4.28 6.13
CA GLU A 265 5.10 3.93 5.94
C GLU A 265 4.45 4.57 4.69
N PRO A 266 4.70 5.85 4.32
CA PRO A 266 4.20 6.39 3.05
C PRO A 266 4.74 5.65 1.82
N ALA A 267 6.03 5.32 1.82
CA ALA A 267 6.63 4.57 0.71
C ALA A 267 6.07 3.15 0.62
N ASP A 268 5.87 2.47 1.75
CA ASP A 268 5.26 1.14 1.76
C ASP A 268 3.78 1.18 1.36
N ALA A 269 3.04 2.23 1.72
CA ALA A 269 1.67 2.43 1.26
C ALA A 269 1.61 2.59 -0.27
N LEU A 270 2.56 3.30 -0.88
CA LEU A 270 2.68 3.38 -2.34
C LEU A 270 3.00 2.01 -2.95
N VAL A 271 3.95 1.25 -2.40
CA VAL A 271 4.25 -0.10 -2.88
C VAL A 271 3.01 -1.01 -2.74
N MET A 272 2.30 -0.93 -1.62
CA MET A 272 1.06 -1.68 -1.38
C MET A 272 -0.01 -1.33 -2.42
N ARG A 273 -0.14 -0.06 -2.79
CA ARG A 273 -1.06 0.38 -3.85
C ARG A 273 -0.73 -0.32 -5.16
N TYR A 274 0.52 -0.21 -5.62
CA TYR A 274 0.91 -0.73 -6.94
C TYR A 274 0.98 -2.26 -7.01
N GLN A 275 1.14 -2.94 -5.88
CA GLN A 275 1.01 -4.40 -5.80
C GLN A 275 -0.44 -4.89 -5.79
N ASN A 276 -1.39 -4.03 -5.43
CA ASN A 276 -2.81 -4.39 -5.29
C ASN A 276 -3.73 -3.65 -6.28
N THR A 277 -3.15 -2.99 -7.28
CA THR A 277 -3.87 -2.41 -8.41
C THR A 277 -3.67 -3.28 -9.65
N THR A 278 -4.72 -3.46 -10.42
CA THR A 278 -4.71 -4.17 -11.71
C THR A 278 -4.60 -3.21 -12.90
N SER A 279 -4.40 -1.91 -12.65
CA SER A 279 -4.43 -0.90 -13.71
C SER A 279 -3.44 -1.20 -14.83
N HIS A 280 -3.98 -1.33 -16.04
CA HIS A 280 -3.19 -1.38 -17.27
C HIS A 280 -2.82 -0.01 -17.85
N LEU A 281 -3.40 1.09 -17.34
CA LEU A 281 -3.30 2.43 -17.94
C LEU A 281 -3.18 3.49 -16.84
N GLU A 282 -1.97 3.96 -16.56
CA GLU A 282 -1.73 5.06 -15.64
C GLU A 282 -0.51 5.85 -16.14
N GLY A 283 -0.56 7.18 -16.07
CA GLY A 283 0.46 8.06 -16.64
C GLY A 283 -0.02 8.78 -17.92
N LYS A 284 0.91 9.25 -18.74
CA LYS A 284 0.60 10.09 -19.91
C LYS A 284 0.24 9.27 -21.15
N TYR A 285 -0.94 9.52 -21.72
CA TYR A 285 -1.42 8.89 -22.94
C TYR A 285 -2.02 9.91 -23.91
N THR A 286 -1.96 9.60 -25.20
CA THR A 286 -2.69 10.30 -26.25
C THR A 286 -3.90 9.47 -26.66
N LEU A 287 -5.05 10.13 -26.78
CA LEU A 287 -6.29 9.51 -27.26
C LEU A 287 -6.27 9.49 -28.79
N CYS A 288 -6.24 8.29 -29.38
CA CYS A 288 -6.11 8.11 -30.83
C CYS A 288 -7.31 7.37 -31.42
N TYR A 289 -7.80 7.81 -32.57
CA TYR A 289 -8.78 7.15 -33.41
C TYR A 289 -8.12 6.69 -34.71
N ASN A 290 -8.32 5.43 -35.07
CA ASN A 290 -7.75 4.85 -36.30
C ASN A 290 -8.86 4.71 -37.36
N SER A 291 -8.65 5.27 -38.55
CA SER A 291 -9.55 5.17 -39.70
C SER A 291 -8.76 5.08 -40.98
N ASP A 292 -9.11 4.14 -41.87
CA ASP A 292 -8.54 4.01 -43.21
C ASP A 292 -7.01 3.93 -43.24
N GLY A 293 -6.43 3.22 -42.26
CA GLY A 293 -4.97 3.08 -42.12
C GLY A 293 -4.25 4.34 -41.62
N ARG A 294 -4.99 5.39 -41.21
CA ARG A 294 -4.45 6.62 -40.61
C ARG A 294 -4.85 6.73 -39.14
N THR A 295 -4.03 7.41 -38.37
CA THR A 295 -4.28 7.69 -36.95
C THR A 295 -4.51 9.19 -36.76
N PHE A 296 -5.62 9.53 -36.12
CA PHE A 296 -5.99 10.88 -35.72
C PHE A 296 -6.07 10.95 -34.21
N SER A 297 -5.78 12.10 -33.62
CA SER A 297 -5.60 12.22 -32.18
C SER A 297 -6.35 13.41 -31.61
N TYR A 298 -6.77 13.29 -30.36
CA TYR A 298 -7.46 14.38 -29.68
C TYR A 298 -6.50 15.53 -29.36
N SER A 299 -6.97 16.76 -29.61
CA SER A 299 -6.32 17.98 -29.12
C SER A 299 -7.25 18.68 -28.15
N VAL A 300 -6.72 19.03 -26.98
CA VAL A 300 -7.46 19.71 -25.92
C VAL A 300 -8.05 21.03 -26.44
N GLY A 301 -9.34 21.22 -26.18
CA GLY A 301 -10.07 22.44 -26.58
C GLY A 301 -10.51 22.45 -28.05
N SER A 302 -10.26 21.37 -28.79
CA SER A 302 -10.74 21.18 -30.16
C SER A 302 -11.79 20.07 -30.20
N THR A 303 -12.85 20.27 -30.99
CA THR A 303 -13.74 19.17 -31.40
C THR A 303 -13.19 18.41 -32.59
N ASP A 304 -12.23 18.94 -33.31
CA ASP A 304 -11.59 18.28 -34.44
C ASP A 304 -10.44 17.39 -33.94
N LEU A 305 -10.36 16.17 -34.47
CA LEU A 305 -9.16 15.36 -34.32
C LEU A 305 -8.05 15.91 -35.21
N VAL A 306 -6.83 15.85 -34.70
CA VAL A 306 -5.63 16.40 -35.34
C VAL A 306 -4.63 15.29 -35.67
N ALA A 307 -3.63 15.62 -36.48
CA ALA A 307 -2.46 14.77 -36.66
C ALA A 307 -1.72 14.59 -35.32
N GLU A 308 -1.05 13.46 -35.15
CA GLU A 308 -0.51 13.03 -33.86
C GLU A 308 0.47 14.03 -33.23
N GLU A 309 1.27 14.71 -34.05
CA GLU A 309 2.24 15.71 -33.61
C GLU A 309 1.62 16.97 -33.00
N LYS A 310 0.31 17.19 -33.20
CA LYS A 310 -0.47 18.29 -32.61
C LYS A 310 -1.38 17.82 -31.47
N ALA A 311 -1.34 16.54 -31.13
CA ALA A 311 -2.22 15.94 -30.13
C ALA A 311 -1.85 16.37 -28.71
N SER A 312 -2.84 16.36 -27.83
CA SER A 312 -2.62 16.59 -26.40
C SER A 312 -2.35 15.28 -25.68
N GLN A 313 -1.35 15.29 -24.81
CA GLN A 313 -1.15 14.23 -23.82
C GLN A 313 -2.06 14.47 -22.62
N LEU A 314 -2.72 13.41 -22.17
CA LEU A 314 -3.56 13.40 -20.98
C LEU A 314 -2.94 12.46 -19.93
N ILE A 315 -2.90 12.91 -18.69
CA ILE A 315 -2.51 12.13 -17.52
C ILE A 315 -3.74 11.33 -17.09
N LEU A 316 -3.68 10.02 -17.33
CA LEU A 316 -4.68 9.07 -16.86
C LEU A 316 -4.36 8.69 -15.42
N THR A 317 -5.31 8.93 -14.53
CA THR A 317 -5.27 8.46 -13.14
C THR A 317 -6.29 7.36 -12.97
N TYR A 318 -5.86 6.17 -12.55
CA TYR A 318 -6.72 5.03 -12.29
C TYR A 318 -7.28 5.04 -10.87
N TYR A 319 -8.53 4.60 -10.77
CA TYR A 319 -9.28 4.36 -9.54
C TYR A 319 -9.72 2.90 -9.53
N ASN A 320 -9.66 2.27 -8.35
CA ASN A 320 -9.84 0.83 -8.18
C ASN A 320 -11.25 0.29 -8.51
N SER A 321 -12.16 1.19 -8.87
CA SER A 321 -13.50 0.89 -9.38
C SER A 321 -13.56 0.86 -10.92
N ASP A 322 -12.44 0.59 -11.60
CA ASP A 322 -12.30 0.65 -13.07
C ASP A 322 -12.67 2.00 -13.71
N LYS A 323 -12.40 3.09 -12.97
CA LYS A 323 -12.64 4.47 -13.42
C LYS A 323 -11.32 5.20 -13.63
N TYR A 324 -11.40 6.22 -14.47
CA TYR A 324 -10.28 7.07 -14.83
C TYR A 324 -10.67 8.53 -14.76
N THR A 325 -9.77 9.37 -14.23
CA THR A 325 -9.76 10.78 -14.61
C THR A 325 -8.70 11.00 -15.68
N MET A 326 -8.96 11.90 -16.63
CA MET A 326 -8.01 12.29 -17.67
C MET A 326 -7.70 13.76 -17.50
N ALA A 327 -6.47 14.10 -17.13
CA ALA A 327 -6.08 15.47 -16.81
C ALA A 327 -5.01 16.01 -17.76
N THR A 328 -5.04 17.31 -18.02
CA THR A 328 -3.92 18.04 -18.62
C THR A 328 -2.84 18.30 -17.57
N THR A 329 -1.64 18.68 -18.01
CA THR A 329 -0.50 18.99 -17.12
C THR A 329 -0.80 20.11 -16.12
N ASP A 330 -1.71 21.03 -16.44
CA ASP A 330 -2.18 22.09 -15.53
C ASP A 330 -3.23 21.61 -14.50
N GLY A 331 -3.57 20.32 -14.50
CA GLY A 331 -4.49 19.70 -13.55
C GLY A 331 -5.98 19.80 -13.92
N LYS A 332 -6.34 20.42 -15.05
CA LYS A 332 -7.73 20.41 -15.54
C LYS A 332 -8.11 19.02 -16.05
N ARG A 333 -9.34 18.60 -15.78
CA ARG A 333 -9.85 17.28 -16.12
C ARG A 333 -10.85 17.35 -17.26
N LEU A 334 -10.75 16.38 -18.16
CA LEU A 334 -11.71 16.14 -19.21
C LEU A 334 -13.05 15.72 -18.60
N ALA A 335 -14.08 16.51 -18.86
CA ALA A 335 -15.40 16.36 -18.29
C ALA A 335 -16.47 16.50 -19.37
N VAL A 336 -17.68 16.02 -19.06
CA VAL A 336 -18.86 16.33 -19.86
C VAL A 336 -19.70 17.37 -19.15
N VAL A 337 -19.86 18.54 -19.77
CA VAL A 337 -20.63 19.67 -19.25
C VAL A 337 -21.61 20.10 -20.33
N ASP A 338 -22.90 20.15 -19.97
CA ASP A 338 -23.99 20.56 -20.87
C ASP A 338 -24.00 19.82 -22.23
N GLY A 339 -23.65 18.52 -22.21
CA GLY A 339 -23.60 17.68 -23.40
C GLY A 339 -22.36 17.86 -24.29
N ALA A 340 -21.39 18.66 -23.86
CA ALA A 340 -20.13 18.91 -24.56
C ALA A 340 -18.91 18.42 -23.76
N LEU A 341 -17.85 18.09 -24.48
CA LEU A 341 -16.56 17.73 -23.89
C LEU A 341 -15.80 19.01 -23.52
N MET A 342 -15.45 19.18 -22.24
CA MET A 342 -14.78 20.38 -21.74
C MET A 342 -13.65 20.03 -20.77
N LEU A 343 -12.67 20.94 -20.66
CA LEU A 343 -11.73 20.90 -19.55
C LEU A 343 -12.26 21.72 -18.38
N GLN A 344 -12.30 21.10 -17.21
CA GLN A 344 -12.77 21.71 -15.96
C GLN A 344 -11.68 21.62 -14.90
N ASN A 345 -11.66 22.58 -13.97
CA ASN A 345 -10.81 22.45 -12.79
C ASN A 345 -11.18 21.17 -12.02
N ALA A 346 -10.20 20.51 -11.41
CA ALA A 346 -10.45 19.30 -10.64
C ALA A 346 -11.51 19.56 -9.54
N ALA A 347 -12.54 18.73 -9.51
CA ALA A 347 -13.64 18.83 -8.58
C ALA A 347 -14.13 17.43 -8.17
N ALA A 348 -14.85 17.34 -7.05
CA ALA A 348 -15.51 16.11 -6.63
C ALA A 348 -16.80 15.86 -7.44
N ASP A 349 -16.67 15.79 -8.76
CA ASP A 349 -17.76 15.67 -9.73
C ASP A 349 -17.58 14.42 -10.60
N SER A 350 -18.58 13.53 -10.54
CA SER A 350 -18.61 12.30 -11.34
C SER A 350 -18.54 12.52 -12.85
N ARG A 351 -18.87 13.71 -13.35
CA ARG A 351 -18.72 14.09 -14.77
C ARG A 351 -17.26 14.16 -15.22
N GLN A 352 -16.29 14.11 -14.29
CA GLN A 352 -14.86 14.04 -14.58
C GLN A 352 -14.31 12.60 -14.62
N PHE A 353 -15.15 11.61 -14.30
CA PHE A 353 -14.79 10.19 -14.37
C PHE A 353 -15.20 9.55 -15.70
N TRP A 354 -14.38 8.62 -16.15
CA TRP A 354 -14.56 7.84 -17.36
C TRP A 354 -14.35 6.36 -17.08
N THR A 355 -15.20 5.49 -17.61
CA THR A 355 -14.90 4.05 -17.73
C THR A 355 -14.33 3.76 -19.11
N LEU A 356 -13.35 2.86 -19.17
CA LEU A 356 -12.76 2.38 -20.41
C LEU A 356 -13.12 0.91 -20.57
N THR A 357 -13.98 0.58 -21.55
CA THR A 357 -14.44 -0.79 -21.79
C THR A 357 -13.92 -1.35 -23.12
N GLY A 358 -13.49 -2.61 -23.14
CA GLY A 358 -12.85 -3.28 -24.28
C GLY A 358 -11.35 -3.49 -24.08
N SER A 359 -10.76 -4.55 -24.67
CA SER A 359 -9.31 -4.76 -24.68
C SER A 359 -8.84 -5.55 -25.92
N SER A 360 -7.56 -5.38 -26.26
CA SER A 360 -6.76 -5.77 -27.46
C SER A 360 -6.89 -4.93 -28.76
N ASN A 361 -8.06 -4.38 -29.09
CA ASN A 361 -8.24 -3.56 -30.33
C ASN A 361 -8.60 -2.08 -30.09
N GLY A 362 -8.61 -1.62 -28.83
CA GLY A 362 -8.97 -0.27 -28.42
C GLY A 362 -9.99 -0.26 -27.28
N TYR A 363 -10.44 0.94 -26.90
CA TYR A 363 -11.32 1.21 -25.77
C TYR A 363 -12.52 2.03 -26.20
N ILE A 364 -13.66 1.76 -25.59
CA ILE A 364 -14.84 2.62 -25.61
C ILE A 364 -14.83 3.44 -24.32
N LEU A 365 -14.98 4.75 -24.45
CA LEU A 365 -15.01 5.68 -23.31
C LEU A 365 -16.45 6.04 -23.00
N CYS A 366 -16.86 5.83 -21.75
CA CYS A 366 -18.15 6.28 -21.22
C CYS A 366 -17.93 7.20 -20.03
N ASN A 367 -18.56 8.38 -20.04
CA ASN A 367 -18.52 9.31 -18.92
C ASN A 367 -19.44 8.82 -17.80
N VAL A 368 -18.91 8.73 -16.59
CA VAL A 368 -19.64 8.17 -15.43
C VAL A 368 -20.76 9.07 -14.94
N GLY A 369 -20.61 10.40 -15.05
CA GLY A 369 -21.61 11.33 -14.52
C GLY A 369 -22.82 11.54 -15.44
N THR A 370 -22.68 11.26 -16.74
CA THR A 370 -23.73 11.56 -17.75
C THR A 370 -24.16 10.37 -18.60
N ASP A 371 -23.47 9.23 -18.49
CA ASP A 371 -23.63 8.04 -19.34
C ASP A 371 -23.42 8.33 -20.84
N TYR A 372 -22.63 9.35 -21.17
CA TYR A 372 -22.31 9.69 -22.55
C TYR A 372 -21.07 8.93 -23.03
N TYR A 373 -21.20 8.29 -24.18
CA TYR A 373 -20.11 7.65 -24.90
C TYR A 373 -19.41 8.64 -25.82
N LEU A 374 -18.09 8.55 -25.90
CA LEU A 374 -17.30 9.27 -26.90
C LEU A 374 -17.62 8.73 -28.30
N THR A 375 -17.93 9.61 -29.25
CA THR A 375 -18.19 9.27 -30.65
C THR A 375 -17.28 10.06 -31.59
N ILE A 376 -16.96 9.52 -32.76
CA ILE A 376 -16.28 10.25 -33.83
C ILE A 376 -17.22 10.33 -35.03
N THR A 377 -17.54 11.56 -35.46
CA THR A 377 -18.31 11.83 -36.68
C THR A 377 -17.35 12.12 -37.82
N VAL A 378 -17.55 11.46 -38.96
CA VAL A 378 -16.75 11.67 -40.17
C VAL A 378 -17.57 12.43 -41.19
N SER A 379 -17.06 13.56 -41.69
CA SER A 379 -17.70 14.37 -42.73
C SER A 379 -16.73 14.65 -43.87
N GLN A 380 -17.19 14.61 -45.11
CA GLN A 380 -16.40 14.90 -46.30
C GLN A 380 -16.92 16.16 -46.99
N THR A 381 -16.01 17.08 -47.33
CA THR A 381 -16.34 18.31 -48.07
C THR A 381 -15.33 18.48 -49.21
N GLN A 382 -15.80 18.91 -50.39
CA GLN A 382 -14.90 19.28 -51.47
C GLN A 382 -14.42 20.72 -51.30
N VAL A 383 -13.11 20.93 -51.43
CA VAL A 383 -12.48 22.25 -51.42
C VAL A 383 -11.52 22.38 -52.60
N ALA A 384 -11.27 23.60 -53.06
CA ALA A 384 -10.26 23.85 -54.08
C ALA A 384 -8.88 23.36 -53.60
N ASP A 385 -8.12 22.68 -54.46
CA ASP A 385 -6.77 22.21 -54.12
C ASP A 385 -5.87 23.40 -53.72
N PRO A 386 -5.37 23.46 -52.47
CA PRO A 386 -4.53 24.56 -52.01
C PRO A 386 -3.17 24.63 -52.72
N ASN A 387 -2.76 23.57 -53.43
CA ASN A 387 -1.55 23.56 -54.25
C ASN A 387 -1.82 23.87 -55.73
N ALA A 388 -3.08 24.13 -56.12
CA ALA A 388 -3.39 24.56 -57.47
C ALA A 388 -2.66 25.88 -57.76
N ARG A 389 -1.85 25.88 -58.81
CA ARG A 389 -1.07 27.06 -59.19
C ARG A 389 -2.01 28.17 -59.66
N THR A 390 -1.94 29.31 -58.98
CA THR A 390 -2.77 30.49 -59.27
C THR A 390 -2.10 31.48 -60.22
N GLU A 391 -0.78 31.43 -60.37
CA GLU A 391 -0.05 32.32 -61.28
C GLU A 391 0.23 31.65 -62.63
N PRO A 392 -0.10 32.30 -63.76
CA PRO A 392 0.18 31.78 -65.10
C PRO A 392 1.68 31.79 -65.43
N THR A 393 2.15 30.86 -66.26
CA THR A 393 3.51 30.93 -66.84
C THR A 393 3.52 31.75 -68.13
N GLU A 394 4.70 32.25 -68.49
CA GLU A 394 4.89 32.98 -69.75
C GLU A 394 4.50 32.16 -70.98
N GLU A 395 4.73 30.84 -70.96
CA GLU A 395 4.33 29.91 -72.02
C GLU A 395 2.81 29.84 -72.18
N GLU A 396 2.03 29.87 -71.09
CA GLU A 396 0.57 29.81 -71.15
C GLU A 396 -0.05 31.15 -71.55
N ILE A 397 0.53 32.25 -71.09
CA ILE A 397 0.17 33.59 -71.57
C ILE A 397 0.41 33.67 -73.07
N THR A 398 1.56 33.15 -73.54
CA THR A 398 1.90 33.09 -74.97
C THR A 398 0.92 32.21 -75.75
N ALA A 399 0.59 31.03 -75.23
CA ALA A 399 -0.37 30.12 -75.87
C ALA A 399 -1.78 30.72 -75.93
N LYS A 400 -2.24 31.37 -74.85
CA LYS A 400 -3.55 32.03 -74.79
C LYS A 400 -3.61 33.22 -75.73
N ARG A 401 -2.53 34.00 -75.83
CA ARG A 401 -2.40 35.07 -76.82
C ARG A 401 -2.50 34.53 -78.25
N ALA A 402 -1.80 33.45 -78.56
CA ALA A 402 -1.86 32.81 -79.87
C ALA A 402 -3.27 32.25 -80.18
N GLU A 403 -3.97 31.72 -79.18
CA GLU A 403 -5.38 31.32 -79.29
C GLU A 403 -6.26 32.54 -79.66
N ILE A 404 -6.15 33.63 -78.89
CA ILE A 404 -6.91 34.86 -79.12
C ILE A 404 -6.63 35.43 -80.52
N GLU A 405 -5.37 35.51 -80.95
CA GLU A 405 -4.97 35.99 -82.29
C GLU A 405 -5.51 35.09 -83.41
N SER A 406 -5.47 33.77 -83.23
CA SER A 406 -6.02 32.82 -84.20
C SER A 406 -7.55 32.91 -84.31
N GLU A 407 -8.24 33.18 -83.20
CA GLU A 407 -9.69 33.34 -83.17
C GLU A 407 -10.12 34.71 -83.73
N LEU A 408 -9.35 35.77 -83.45
CA LEU A 408 -9.54 37.11 -84.05
C LEU A 408 -9.47 37.06 -85.57
N ALA A 409 -8.60 36.22 -86.14
CA ALA A 409 -8.48 36.04 -87.59
C ALA A 409 -9.72 35.44 -88.28
N LYS A 410 -10.65 34.86 -87.50
CA LYS A 410 -11.93 34.34 -88.04
C LYS A 410 -12.96 35.43 -88.34
N GLY A 411 -12.70 36.68 -87.93
CA GLY A 411 -13.54 37.84 -88.21
C GLY A 411 -14.76 37.97 -87.30
N ALA A 412 -15.62 38.92 -87.65
CA ALA A 412 -16.90 39.17 -87.01
C ALA A 412 -18.04 38.66 -87.91
N ASP A 413 -19.17 38.32 -87.30
CA ASP A 413 -20.39 37.96 -88.01
C ASP A 413 -20.90 39.17 -88.83
N GLU A 414 -21.10 38.98 -90.13
CA GLU A 414 -21.44 40.04 -91.09
C GLU A 414 -22.81 40.70 -90.81
N GLU A 415 -23.70 40.04 -90.06
CA GLU A 415 -25.06 40.52 -89.77
C GLU A 415 -25.15 41.26 -88.43
N THR A 416 -24.36 40.86 -87.44
CA THR A 416 -24.43 41.37 -86.05
C THR A 416 -23.23 42.22 -85.64
N GLY A 417 -22.13 42.19 -86.39
CA GLY A 417 -20.90 42.92 -86.07
C GLY A 417 -20.17 42.39 -84.82
N LYS A 418 -20.62 41.27 -84.25
CA LYS A 418 -20.00 40.64 -83.07
C LYS A 418 -18.90 39.66 -83.48
N PRO A 419 -17.83 39.51 -82.68
CA PRO A 419 -16.83 38.46 -82.88
C PRO A 419 -17.47 37.08 -82.94
N VAL A 420 -17.02 36.23 -83.87
CA VAL A 420 -17.57 34.87 -84.07
C VAL A 420 -17.19 33.91 -82.92
N SER A 421 -16.21 34.28 -82.10
CA SER A 421 -15.67 33.46 -81.01
C SER A 421 -15.97 34.05 -79.63
N GLU A 422 -16.52 33.24 -78.74
CA GLU A 422 -16.77 33.62 -77.34
C GLU A 422 -15.48 34.03 -76.61
N VAL A 423 -14.34 33.41 -76.95
CA VAL A 423 -13.02 33.73 -76.38
C VAL A 423 -12.58 35.14 -76.77
N VAL A 424 -12.85 35.55 -78.01
CA VAL A 424 -12.52 36.89 -78.51
C VAL A 424 -13.42 37.95 -77.89
N GLN A 425 -14.72 37.66 -77.73
CA GLN A 425 -15.63 38.57 -77.03
C GLN A 425 -15.18 38.76 -75.58
N ALA A 426 -14.85 37.67 -74.86
CA ALA A 426 -14.36 37.75 -73.48
C ALA A 426 -13.05 38.55 -73.37
N TYR A 427 -12.14 38.41 -74.33
CA TYR A 427 -10.91 39.22 -74.39
C TYR A 427 -11.21 40.70 -74.61
N ILE A 428 -12.10 41.02 -75.56
CA ILE A 428 -12.50 42.42 -75.86
C ILE A 428 -13.16 43.06 -74.64
N ASP A 429 -14.07 42.35 -73.98
CA ASP A 429 -14.78 42.86 -72.79
C ASP A 429 -13.79 43.12 -71.64
N ALA A 430 -12.91 42.15 -71.35
CA ALA A 430 -11.91 42.28 -70.30
C ALA A 430 -10.88 43.38 -70.61
N LEU A 431 -10.49 43.53 -71.87
CA LEU A 431 -9.56 44.55 -72.32
C LEU A 431 -10.20 45.94 -72.19
N ALA A 432 -11.45 46.10 -72.63
CA ALA A 432 -12.20 47.35 -72.50
C ALA A 432 -12.39 47.74 -71.03
N GLU A 433 -12.81 46.81 -70.18
CA GLU A 433 -12.98 47.04 -68.74
C GLU A 433 -11.67 47.47 -68.07
N LYS A 434 -10.55 46.80 -68.40
CA LYS A 434 -9.23 47.14 -67.87
C LYS A 434 -8.78 48.54 -68.30
N MET A 435 -8.95 48.88 -69.58
CA MET A 435 -8.63 50.22 -70.10
C MET A 435 -9.46 51.29 -69.39
N ILE A 436 -10.79 51.09 -69.29
CA ILE A 436 -11.70 52.03 -68.62
C ILE A 436 -11.30 52.21 -67.15
N THR A 437 -10.99 51.12 -66.45
CA THR A 437 -10.59 51.16 -65.03
C THR A 437 -9.30 51.95 -64.83
N LEU A 438 -8.28 51.73 -65.67
CA LEU A 438 -7.01 52.45 -65.59
C LEU A 438 -7.18 53.94 -65.93
N MET A 439 -7.96 54.25 -66.98
CA MET A 439 -8.25 55.62 -67.37
C MET A 439 -9.04 56.35 -66.28
N ALA A 440 -10.10 55.72 -65.75
CA ALA A 440 -10.88 56.28 -64.65
C ALA A 440 -9.99 56.57 -63.45
N ALA A 441 -9.17 55.62 -62.99
CA ALA A 441 -8.29 55.81 -61.84
C ALA A 441 -7.29 56.97 -62.00
N ASN A 442 -6.83 57.23 -63.22
CA ASN A 442 -5.88 58.32 -63.49
C ASN A 442 -6.57 59.66 -63.77
N LEU A 443 -7.84 59.65 -64.16
CA LEU A 443 -8.61 60.84 -64.50
C LEU A 443 -9.54 61.31 -63.36
N ASP A 444 -9.87 60.42 -62.43
CA ASP A 444 -10.76 60.73 -61.29
C ASP A 444 -10.22 61.92 -60.48
N ASP A 445 -11.14 62.75 -60.00
CA ASP A 445 -10.86 63.97 -59.23
C ASP A 445 -9.97 65.03 -59.94
N LYS A 446 -9.68 64.89 -61.25
CA LYS A 446 -8.93 65.89 -62.01
C LYS A 446 -9.86 66.87 -62.71
N THR A 447 -9.48 68.14 -62.65
CA THR A 447 -10.10 69.20 -63.44
C THR A 447 -9.67 69.11 -64.91
N ASP A 448 -10.47 69.66 -65.83
CA ASP A 448 -10.13 69.73 -67.27
C ASP A 448 -8.74 70.32 -67.50
N ASP A 449 -8.36 71.36 -66.75
CA ASP A 449 -7.03 71.99 -66.84
C ASP A 449 -5.90 71.04 -66.41
N GLU A 450 -6.13 70.19 -65.42
CA GLU A 450 -5.17 69.17 -64.97
C GLU A 450 -5.06 68.00 -65.95
N ILE A 451 -6.16 67.61 -66.59
CA ILE A 451 -6.17 66.60 -67.66
C ILE A 451 -5.41 67.12 -68.88
N ILE A 452 -5.67 68.37 -69.30
CA ILE A 452 -4.95 69.00 -70.41
C ILE A 452 -3.46 69.16 -70.10
N LYS A 453 -3.10 69.51 -68.86
CA LYS A 453 -1.71 69.53 -68.44
C LYS A 453 -1.07 68.14 -68.52
N MET A 454 -1.76 67.09 -68.05
CA MET A 454 -1.28 65.71 -68.15
C MET A 454 -1.03 65.28 -69.59
N VAL A 455 -1.92 65.62 -70.51
CA VAL A 455 -1.73 65.37 -71.95
C VAL A 455 -0.52 66.12 -72.47
N ASN A 456 -0.41 67.42 -72.16
CA ASN A 456 0.67 68.26 -72.64
C ASN A 456 2.05 67.77 -72.16
N ASP A 457 2.12 67.34 -70.90
CA ASP A 457 3.32 66.76 -70.27
C ASP A 457 3.64 65.38 -70.86
N GLY A 458 2.62 64.52 -71.05
CA GLY A 458 2.76 63.16 -71.59
C GLY A 458 3.12 63.09 -73.08
N LEU A 459 2.81 64.15 -73.85
CA LEU A 459 3.24 64.31 -75.23
C LEU A 459 4.71 64.76 -75.34
N GLY A 460 5.25 65.51 -74.36
CA GLY A 460 6.63 66.00 -74.42
C GLY A 460 6.97 66.71 -75.75
N ASP A 461 8.13 66.39 -76.34
CA ASP A 461 8.61 66.87 -77.65
C ASP A 461 8.18 65.97 -78.83
N THR A 462 7.25 65.04 -78.62
CA THR A 462 6.89 64.03 -79.64
C THR A 462 6.06 64.57 -80.80
N MET A 463 5.61 65.83 -80.72
CA MET A 463 4.85 66.54 -81.75
C MET A 463 5.39 67.97 -81.90
N ASP A 464 5.30 68.54 -83.10
CA ASP A 464 5.58 69.96 -83.28
C ASP A 464 4.53 70.81 -82.52
N GLU A 465 4.95 71.98 -82.03
CA GLU A 465 4.10 72.85 -81.20
C GLU A 465 2.77 73.24 -81.85
N THR A 466 2.69 73.28 -83.18
CA THR A 466 1.44 73.64 -83.88
C THR A 466 0.47 72.46 -83.88
N ALA A 467 0.95 71.26 -84.22
CA ALA A 467 0.17 70.02 -84.15
C ALA A 467 -0.23 69.68 -82.71
N LYS A 468 0.64 69.95 -81.73
CA LYS A 468 0.36 69.74 -80.30
C LYS A 468 -0.79 70.61 -79.81
N GLN A 469 -0.85 71.88 -80.22
CA GLN A 469 -1.95 72.77 -79.87
C GLN A 469 -3.27 72.40 -80.55
N ASP A 470 -3.21 71.97 -81.81
CA ASP A 470 -4.39 71.45 -82.52
C ASP A 470 -4.94 70.19 -81.84
N PHE A 471 -4.06 69.26 -81.46
CA PHE A 471 -4.41 68.05 -80.75
C PHE A 471 -5.03 68.33 -79.36
N ILE A 472 -4.44 69.24 -78.58
CA ILE A 472 -5.02 69.70 -77.31
C ILE A 472 -6.39 70.35 -77.51
N THR A 473 -6.59 71.09 -78.61
CA THR A 473 -7.88 71.71 -78.94
C THR A 473 -8.94 70.66 -79.22
N ARG A 474 -8.60 69.60 -79.97
CA ARG A 474 -9.49 68.45 -80.22
C ARG A 474 -9.85 67.68 -78.95
N ILE A 475 -8.91 67.53 -78.01
CA ILE A 475 -9.19 66.89 -76.71
C ILE A 475 -10.12 67.75 -75.85
N LYS A 476 -9.94 69.08 -75.82
CA LYS A 476 -10.88 69.98 -75.13
C LYS A 476 -12.29 69.89 -75.72
N ALA A 477 -12.40 69.74 -77.04
CA ALA A 477 -13.69 69.53 -77.69
C ALA A 477 -14.31 68.17 -77.32
N LEU A 478 -13.50 67.14 -77.02
CA LEU A 478 -13.97 65.83 -76.57
C LEU A 478 -14.70 65.91 -75.22
N ALA A 479 -14.28 66.81 -74.32
CA ALA A 479 -14.96 67.04 -73.03
C ALA A 479 -16.38 67.62 -73.17
N ALA A 480 -16.70 68.22 -74.33
CA ALA A 480 -18.04 68.73 -74.64
C ALA A 480 -18.91 67.70 -75.39
N VAL A 481 -18.39 66.50 -75.66
CA VAL A 481 -19.14 65.41 -76.30
C VAL A 481 -20.09 64.77 -75.28
N SER A 482 -21.34 64.61 -75.68
CA SER A 482 -22.41 63.98 -74.91
C SER A 482 -23.12 62.92 -75.75
N GLU A 483 -24.03 62.15 -75.16
CA GLU A 483 -24.86 61.18 -75.89
C GLU A 483 -25.72 61.82 -77.01
N GLU A 484 -25.92 63.14 -76.99
CA GLU A 484 -26.66 63.90 -78.02
C GLU A 484 -25.76 64.48 -79.13
N THR A 485 -24.43 64.38 -79.00
CA THR A 485 -23.48 64.89 -79.99
C THR A 485 -23.50 64.00 -81.24
N LYS A 486 -23.65 64.61 -82.42
CA LYS A 486 -23.69 63.85 -83.66
C LYS A 486 -22.31 63.28 -84.00
N PRO A 487 -22.22 62.11 -84.67
CA PRO A 487 -20.95 61.50 -85.03
C PRO A 487 -20.02 62.43 -85.82
N GLU A 488 -20.56 63.28 -86.69
CA GLU A 488 -19.82 64.29 -87.45
C GLU A 488 -19.22 65.43 -86.62
N ASP A 489 -19.71 65.64 -85.39
CA ASP A 489 -19.26 66.70 -84.46
C ASP A 489 -18.30 66.16 -83.38
N ILE A 490 -18.02 64.85 -83.37
CA ILE A 490 -17.03 64.23 -82.47
C ILE A 490 -15.64 64.50 -83.06
N PRO A 491 -14.68 65.05 -82.29
CA PRO A 491 -13.32 65.27 -82.76
C PRO A 491 -12.68 63.97 -83.23
N ASP A 492 -12.20 63.96 -84.47
CA ASP A 492 -11.53 62.79 -85.05
C ASP A 492 -10.08 62.70 -84.56
N PHE A 493 -9.67 61.48 -84.24
CA PHE A 493 -8.33 61.14 -83.80
C PHE A 493 -7.80 60.01 -84.65
N THR A 494 -6.58 60.19 -85.14
CA THR A 494 -5.86 59.11 -85.80
C THR A 494 -5.63 57.95 -84.81
N VAL A 495 -5.42 56.74 -85.34
CA VAL A 495 -5.13 55.56 -84.50
C VAL A 495 -3.90 55.79 -83.61
N ALA A 496 -2.87 56.46 -84.14
CA ALA A 496 -1.66 56.80 -83.38
C ALA A 496 -1.95 57.81 -82.25
N GLU A 497 -2.82 58.79 -82.50
CA GLU A 497 -3.28 59.75 -81.51
C GLU A 497 -4.10 59.08 -80.40
N MET A 498 -5.03 58.18 -80.74
CA MET A 498 -5.83 57.42 -79.77
C MET A 498 -4.96 56.50 -78.90
N GLN A 499 -3.98 55.83 -79.50
CA GLN A 499 -3.04 54.98 -78.77
C GLN A 499 -2.20 55.82 -77.79
N LYS A 500 -1.83 57.05 -78.19
CA LYS A 500 -1.09 57.96 -77.31
C LYS A 500 -1.96 58.51 -76.19
N LEU A 501 -3.23 58.82 -76.44
CA LEU A 501 -4.19 59.20 -75.41
C LEU A 501 -4.40 58.08 -74.41
N LEU A 502 -4.56 56.85 -74.88
CA LEU A 502 -4.67 55.69 -74.01
C LEU A 502 -3.41 55.52 -73.16
N GLU A 503 -2.21 55.66 -73.72
CA GLU A 503 -0.96 55.57 -72.95
C GLU A 503 -0.88 56.63 -71.84
N ILE A 504 -1.29 57.86 -72.15
CA ILE A 504 -1.31 58.98 -71.19
C ILE A 504 -2.37 58.75 -70.10
N PHE A 505 -3.61 58.42 -70.50
CA PHE A 505 -4.73 58.30 -69.58
C PHE A 505 -4.71 57.00 -68.80
N ALA A 506 -4.31 55.87 -69.38
CA ALA A 506 -4.13 54.63 -68.63
C ALA A 506 -2.78 54.58 -67.88
N GLY A 507 -1.85 55.47 -68.21
CA GLY A 507 -0.49 55.50 -67.64
C GLY A 507 0.37 54.30 -68.04
N LYS A 508 -0.06 53.53 -69.04
CA LYS A 508 0.56 52.28 -69.53
C LYS A 508 0.33 52.12 -71.02
N LYS A 509 1.25 51.48 -71.72
CA LYS A 509 1.08 51.13 -73.14
C LYS A 509 0.00 50.07 -73.32
N LEU A 510 -0.70 50.13 -74.45
CA LEU A 510 -1.71 49.12 -74.82
C LEU A 510 -1.13 47.70 -74.77
N GLU A 511 0.07 47.48 -75.31
CA GLU A 511 0.77 46.17 -75.33
C GLU A 511 0.93 45.57 -73.91
N ASP A 512 1.22 46.41 -72.91
CA ASP A 512 1.37 45.99 -71.52
C ASP A 512 0.01 45.65 -70.89
N ILE A 513 -1.02 46.44 -71.19
CA ILE A 513 -2.41 46.20 -70.74
C ILE A 513 -2.93 44.89 -71.33
N GLU A 514 -2.72 44.65 -72.62
CA GLU A 514 -3.08 43.39 -73.28
C GLU A 514 -2.37 42.20 -72.64
N LYS A 515 -1.09 42.34 -72.28
CA LYS A 515 -0.35 41.29 -71.56
C LYS A 515 -0.95 40.99 -70.19
N GLU A 516 -1.34 42.01 -69.44
CA GLU A 516 -2.02 41.84 -68.15
C GLU A 516 -3.40 41.19 -68.32
N VAL A 517 -4.19 41.59 -69.32
CA VAL A 517 -5.52 41.03 -69.59
C VAL A 517 -5.43 39.56 -69.99
N VAL A 518 -4.50 39.19 -70.87
CA VAL A 518 -4.28 37.78 -71.23
C VAL A 518 -3.83 36.99 -70.00
N ALA A 519 -2.95 37.53 -69.15
CA ALA A 519 -2.55 36.87 -67.92
C ALA A 519 -3.73 36.70 -66.94
N ASP A 520 -4.60 37.71 -66.82
CA ASP A 520 -5.82 37.67 -66.01
C ASP A 520 -6.80 36.61 -66.53
N MET A 521 -6.97 36.49 -67.86
CA MET A 521 -7.79 35.43 -68.47
C MET A 521 -7.21 34.03 -68.24
N VAL A 522 -5.88 33.86 -68.34
CA VAL A 522 -5.25 32.57 -67.99
C VAL A 522 -5.42 32.26 -66.51
N ARG A 523 -5.40 33.26 -65.63
CA ARG A 523 -5.67 33.09 -64.19
C ARG A 523 -7.10 32.59 -63.95
N GLU A 524 -8.09 33.10 -64.68
CA GLU A 524 -9.47 32.58 -64.63
C GLU A 524 -9.58 31.16 -65.18
N ASP A 525 -8.88 30.83 -66.28
CA ASP A 525 -8.82 29.47 -66.81
C ASP A 525 -8.18 28.48 -65.81
N LEU A 526 -7.14 28.91 -65.08
CA LEU A 526 -6.49 28.11 -64.03
C LEU A 526 -7.41 27.88 -62.83
N LYS A 527 -8.20 28.88 -62.44
CA LYS A 527 -9.24 28.72 -61.40
C LYS A 527 -10.31 27.72 -61.83
N ALA A 528 -10.78 27.80 -63.08
CA ALA A 528 -11.79 26.88 -63.61
C ALA A 528 -11.29 25.43 -63.76
N LYS A 529 -9.97 25.23 -63.91
CA LYS A 529 -9.32 23.91 -64.03
C LYS A 529 -8.81 23.34 -62.71
N ALA A 530 -8.82 24.09 -61.61
CA ALA A 530 -8.35 23.62 -60.32
C ALA A 530 -9.20 22.42 -59.85
N ALA A 531 -8.57 21.25 -59.68
CA ALA A 531 -9.26 20.07 -59.21
C ALA A 531 -9.74 20.30 -57.76
N ASN A 532 -10.98 19.91 -57.46
CA ASN A 532 -11.45 19.86 -56.09
C ASN A 532 -10.82 18.67 -55.38
N THR A 533 -10.22 18.92 -54.22
CA THR A 533 -9.79 17.86 -53.31
C THR A 533 -10.88 17.58 -52.28
N THR A 534 -11.00 16.32 -51.86
CA THR A 534 -11.93 15.94 -50.78
C THR A 534 -11.20 16.05 -49.44
N VAL A 535 -11.71 16.91 -48.57
CA VAL A 535 -11.27 17.01 -47.18
C VAL A 535 -12.22 16.20 -46.31
N THR A 536 -11.67 15.20 -45.64
CA THR A 536 -12.37 14.43 -44.60
C THR A 536 -12.04 15.03 -43.23
N ALA A 537 -13.06 15.49 -42.52
CA ALA A 537 -12.95 15.96 -41.14
C ALA A 537 -13.48 14.90 -40.16
N TYR A 538 -12.76 14.72 -39.06
CA TYR A 538 -13.10 13.78 -37.98
C TYR A 538 -13.39 14.59 -36.72
N LYS A 539 -14.64 14.58 -36.26
CA LYS A 539 -15.10 15.38 -35.14
C LYS A 539 -15.46 14.52 -33.94
N VAL A 540 -14.94 14.90 -32.78
CA VAL A 540 -15.31 14.36 -31.48
C VAL A 540 -16.71 14.83 -31.11
N GLY A 541 -17.54 13.87 -30.70
CA GLY A 541 -18.90 14.10 -30.21
C GLY A 541 -19.22 13.19 -29.02
N LEU A 542 -20.46 13.27 -28.55
CA LEU A 542 -20.98 12.49 -27.43
C LEU A 542 -22.37 11.94 -27.76
N SER A 543 -22.67 10.73 -27.31
CA SER A 543 -23.97 10.06 -27.53
C SER A 543 -24.35 9.17 -26.36
N LYS A 544 -25.64 9.06 -26.02
CA LYS A 544 -26.12 8.08 -25.02
C LYS A 544 -26.22 6.66 -25.60
N GLU A 545 -26.16 6.53 -26.92
CA GLU A 545 -26.30 5.25 -27.60
C GLU A 545 -24.94 4.56 -27.70
N SER A 546 -24.71 3.52 -26.90
CA SER A 546 -23.45 2.77 -26.87
C SER A 546 -23.02 2.21 -28.24
N LYS A 547 -23.97 1.86 -29.12
CA LYS A 547 -23.70 1.38 -30.50
C LYS A 547 -23.02 2.42 -31.40
N THR A 548 -23.08 3.70 -31.05
CA THR A 548 -22.45 4.80 -31.79
C THR A 548 -21.08 5.18 -31.25
N ALA A 549 -20.64 4.51 -30.17
CA ALA A 549 -19.37 4.79 -29.54
C ALA A 549 -18.20 4.50 -30.48
N ALA A 550 -17.24 5.41 -30.49
CA ALA A 550 -15.99 5.20 -31.20
C ALA A 550 -15.06 4.32 -30.37
N VAL A 551 -14.33 3.45 -31.07
CA VAL A 551 -13.21 2.71 -30.49
C VAL A 551 -11.95 3.54 -30.66
N VAL A 552 -11.29 3.84 -29.54
CA VAL A 552 -10.08 4.66 -29.49
C VAL A 552 -8.95 3.92 -28.80
N THR A 553 -7.74 4.11 -29.27
CA THR A 553 -6.53 3.56 -28.66
C THR A 553 -5.89 4.58 -27.72
N MET A 554 -5.43 4.10 -26.56
CA MET A 554 -4.64 4.88 -25.61
C MET A 554 -3.16 4.70 -25.95
N LYS A 555 -2.59 5.63 -26.72
CA LYS A 555 -1.17 5.57 -27.11
C LYS A 555 -0.30 6.08 -25.95
N PRO A 556 0.57 5.24 -25.36
CA PRO A 556 1.43 5.68 -24.26
C PRO A 556 2.41 6.76 -24.74
N ALA A 557 2.69 7.74 -23.88
CA ALA A 557 3.80 8.66 -24.11
C ALA A 557 5.13 7.88 -24.20
N ALA A 558 6.11 8.48 -24.89
CA ALA A 558 7.46 7.93 -25.09
C ALA A 558 8.52 8.86 -24.48
N GLY A 559 9.77 8.39 -24.40
CA GLY A 559 10.87 9.17 -23.82
C GLY A 559 10.60 9.53 -22.36
N GLN A 560 11.00 10.74 -21.94
CA GLN A 560 10.85 11.20 -20.54
C GLN A 560 9.39 11.21 -20.08
N ASP A 561 8.46 11.56 -20.96
CA ASP A 561 7.02 11.66 -20.64
C ASP A 561 6.36 10.32 -20.32
N ALA A 562 6.99 9.21 -20.71
CA ALA A 562 6.52 7.87 -20.34
C ALA A 562 6.70 7.57 -18.86
N TRP A 563 7.54 8.33 -18.14
CA TRP A 563 7.99 7.99 -16.79
C TRP A 563 7.48 8.95 -15.73
N SER A 564 7.34 8.46 -14.52
CA SER A 564 7.08 9.28 -13.34
C SER A 564 7.76 8.70 -12.11
N THR A 565 8.03 9.55 -11.12
CA THR A 565 8.55 9.16 -9.81
C THR A 565 7.59 9.65 -8.74
N ILE A 566 7.34 8.83 -7.72
CA ILE A 566 6.33 9.13 -6.68
C ILE A 566 6.92 8.79 -5.32
N GLY A 567 6.78 9.70 -4.36
CA GLY A 567 7.24 9.51 -2.99
C GLY A 567 8.75 9.30 -2.85
N LEU A 568 9.56 9.93 -3.71
CA LEU A 568 11.02 9.80 -3.64
C LEU A 568 11.54 10.28 -2.29
N PHE A 569 12.44 9.51 -1.69
CA PHE A 569 13.23 9.92 -0.54
C PHE A 569 14.67 9.43 -0.72
N TYR A 570 15.62 10.35 -0.63
CA TYR A 570 17.03 10.12 -0.93
C TYR A 570 17.91 11.16 -0.20
N PRO A 571 19.24 10.94 -0.09
CA PRO A 571 20.13 11.84 0.63
C PRO A 571 20.01 13.30 0.20
N GLN A 572 19.86 14.21 1.16
CA GLN A 572 19.71 15.65 0.94
C GLN A 572 18.63 16.03 -0.09
N LYS A 573 17.56 15.23 -0.20
CA LYS A 573 16.35 15.65 -0.90
C LYS A 573 15.91 17.02 -0.41
N ALA A 574 15.62 17.92 -1.35
CA ALA A 574 15.15 19.26 -1.01
C ALA A 574 13.75 19.17 -0.40
N GLU A 575 13.64 19.52 0.87
CA GLU A 575 12.39 19.48 1.63
C GLU A 575 12.23 20.75 2.44
N LYS A 576 10.98 21.16 2.63
CA LYS A 576 10.60 22.27 3.49
C LYS A 576 9.50 21.81 4.41
N ASP A 577 9.52 22.32 5.63
CA ASP A 577 8.39 22.20 6.53
C ASP A 577 7.27 23.20 6.19
N GLU A 578 6.23 23.22 7.03
CA GLU A 578 5.06 24.09 6.90
C GLU A 578 5.39 25.60 6.95
N THR A 579 6.53 26.00 7.52
CA THR A 579 6.93 27.40 7.62
C THR A 579 7.86 27.80 6.48
N GLY A 580 8.18 26.87 5.58
CA GLY A 580 9.07 27.06 4.44
C GLY A 580 10.55 26.92 4.80
N LYS A 581 10.88 26.49 6.02
CA LYS A 581 12.26 26.26 6.45
C LYS A 581 12.77 24.92 5.90
N SER A 582 13.98 24.96 5.34
CA SER A 582 14.59 23.80 4.71
C SER A 582 14.90 22.71 5.73
N ILE A 583 14.55 21.48 5.39
CA ILE A 583 15.00 20.27 6.07
C ILE A 583 16.22 19.77 5.30
N VAL A 584 17.38 19.72 5.97
CA VAL A 584 18.65 19.32 5.35
C VAL A 584 19.12 18.03 6.00
N HIS A 585 19.07 16.93 5.25
CA HIS A 585 19.53 15.64 5.74
C HIS A 585 21.05 15.60 5.87
N ASN A 586 21.54 15.18 7.03
CA ASN A 586 22.96 15.12 7.33
C ASN A 586 23.52 13.72 7.05
N LEU A 587 24.55 13.64 6.21
CA LEU A 587 25.32 12.42 5.96
C LEU A 587 26.78 12.68 6.36
N THR A 588 27.37 11.77 7.14
CA THR A 588 28.77 11.86 7.61
C THR A 588 29.47 10.52 7.45
N GLN A 589 30.70 10.55 6.93
CA GLN A 589 31.50 9.34 6.73
C GLN A 589 31.51 8.42 7.96
N GLY A 590 31.21 7.13 7.76
CA GLY A 590 31.15 6.13 8.84
C GLY A 590 29.82 6.06 9.60
N ASN A 591 28.84 6.94 9.32
CA ASN A 591 27.53 7.00 9.97
C ASN A 591 26.35 7.15 8.97
N SER A 592 26.60 7.05 7.66
CA SER A 592 25.68 7.45 6.58
C SER A 592 24.70 6.38 6.08
N SER A 593 24.13 5.52 6.94
CA SER A 593 23.02 4.67 6.48
C SER A 593 21.81 5.55 6.15
N PHE A 594 21.47 5.69 4.87
CA PHE A 594 20.36 6.52 4.40
C PHE A 594 19.54 5.73 3.36
N PRO A 595 18.21 5.67 3.50
CA PRO A 595 17.38 4.85 2.62
C PRO A 595 17.12 5.50 1.26
N LEU A 596 17.09 4.71 0.18
CA LEU A 596 16.44 5.09 -1.08
C LEU A 596 15.00 4.57 -1.11
N ARG A 597 14.03 5.48 -1.03
CA ARG A 597 12.58 5.14 -1.05
C ARG A 597 11.85 5.79 -2.22
N GLY A 598 10.64 5.31 -2.45
CA GLY A 598 9.75 5.77 -3.50
C GLY A 598 9.64 4.75 -4.63
N ILE A 599 8.85 5.10 -5.63
CA ILE A 599 8.57 4.23 -6.77
C ILE A 599 8.84 4.96 -8.08
N VAL A 600 9.19 4.17 -9.07
CA VAL A 600 9.24 4.57 -10.48
C VAL A 600 8.04 3.96 -11.18
N THR A 601 7.35 4.71 -12.02
CA THR A 601 6.29 4.20 -12.89
C THR A 601 6.59 4.51 -14.35
N CYS A 602 6.13 3.67 -15.25
CA CYS A 602 6.23 3.85 -16.68
C CYS A 602 4.93 3.41 -17.37
N THR A 603 4.50 4.14 -18.41
CA THR A 603 3.35 3.77 -19.24
C THR A 603 3.59 2.48 -20.04
N GLN A 604 4.88 2.15 -20.25
CA GLN A 604 5.41 0.93 -20.85
C GLN A 604 6.01 0.01 -19.78
N ASN A 605 6.31 -1.24 -20.13
CA ASN A 605 7.02 -2.13 -19.24
C ASN A 605 8.48 -1.66 -19.05
N ILE A 606 8.89 -1.66 -17.78
CA ILE A 606 10.25 -1.36 -17.34
C ILE A 606 11.08 -2.63 -17.46
N SER A 607 12.20 -2.55 -18.16
CA SER A 607 13.17 -3.65 -18.25
C SER A 607 14.20 -3.56 -17.12
N THR A 608 14.71 -2.35 -16.87
CA THR A 608 15.80 -2.08 -15.91
C THR A 608 15.58 -0.77 -15.17
N VAL A 609 15.90 -0.75 -13.87
CA VAL A 609 16.13 0.48 -13.10
C VAL A 609 17.53 0.42 -12.51
N LYS A 610 18.26 1.53 -12.59
CA LYS A 610 19.64 1.65 -12.11
C LYS A 610 19.82 2.93 -11.32
N ALA A 611 20.50 2.85 -10.18
CA ALA A 611 20.95 3.98 -9.38
C ALA A 611 22.48 3.97 -9.30
N VAL A 612 23.11 5.12 -9.53
CA VAL A 612 24.57 5.28 -9.48
C VAL A 612 24.90 6.48 -8.62
N VAL A 613 25.82 6.29 -7.68
CA VAL A 613 26.43 7.40 -6.93
C VAL A 613 27.83 7.64 -7.48
N THR A 614 28.05 8.81 -8.05
CA THR A 614 29.33 9.22 -8.67
C THR A 614 29.99 10.30 -7.83
N ASN A 615 31.25 10.11 -7.46
CA ASN A 615 32.05 11.15 -6.81
C ASN A 615 32.33 12.28 -7.82
N THR A 616 31.92 13.50 -7.50
CA THR A 616 32.01 14.62 -8.46
C THR A 616 33.44 15.10 -8.69
N ALA A 617 34.38 14.80 -7.79
CA ALA A 617 35.77 15.19 -7.92
C ALA A 617 36.59 14.18 -8.74
N THR A 618 36.34 12.88 -8.56
CA THR A 618 37.11 11.80 -9.22
C THR A 618 36.41 11.18 -10.43
N GLY A 619 35.10 11.40 -10.60
CA GLY A 619 34.27 10.74 -11.60
C GLY A 619 34.04 9.25 -11.34
N THR A 620 34.50 8.71 -10.22
CA THR A 620 34.35 7.29 -9.88
C THR A 620 32.96 7.02 -9.30
N ALA A 621 32.42 5.82 -9.55
CA ALA A 621 31.14 5.37 -9.00
C ALA A 621 31.35 4.41 -7.81
N PRO A 622 31.58 4.92 -6.58
CA PRO A 622 31.87 4.07 -5.40
C PRO A 622 30.74 3.12 -5.02
N THR A 623 29.49 3.43 -5.38
CA THR A 623 28.36 2.52 -5.19
C THR A 623 27.33 2.70 -6.31
N TYR A 624 26.73 1.60 -6.71
CA TYR A 624 25.65 1.56 -7.67
C TYR A 624 24.82 0.31 -7.42
N ALA A 625 23.57 0.35 -7.88
CA ALA A 625 22.66 -0.78 -7.83
C ALA A 625 21.83 -0.80 -9.10
N SER A 626 21.55 -1.98 -9.63
CA SER A 626 20.63 -2.14 -10.75
C SER A 626 19.76 -3.36 -10.56
N ARG A 627 18.55 -3.29 -11.10
CA ARG A 627 17.65 -4.43 -11.22
C ARG A 627 17.18 -4.52 -12.67
N SER A 628 17.51 -5.63 -13.32
CA SER A 628 17.05 -5.99 -14.67
C SER A 628 15.94 -7.05 -14.62
N GLY A 629 15.28 -7.27 -15.76
CA GLY A 629 14.22 -8.27 -15.91
C GLY A 629 12.95 -7.93 -15.12
N ILE A 630 12.65 -6.63 -14.97
CA ILE A 630 11.51 -6.16 -14.15
C ILE A 630 10.17 -6.54 -14.81
N ASN A 631 10.02 -6.30 -16.12
CA ASN A 631 8.82 -6.60 -16.92
C ASN A 631 7.52 -6.15 -16.24
N ALA A 632 7.52 -4.93 -15.70
CA ALA A 632 6.38 -4.34 -15.00
C ALA A 632 6.31 -2.84 -15.25
N LYS A 633 5.14 -2.24 -15.10
CA LYS A 633 4.93 -0.80 -15.29
C LYS A 633 5.38 0.06 -14.10
N TRP A 634 5.89 -0.56 -13.04
CA TRP A 634 6.36 0.15 -11.86
C TRP A 634 7.49 -0.62 -11.19
N PHE A 635 8.27 0.08 -10.36
CA PHE A 635 9.39 -0.48 -9.63
C PHE A 635 9.56 0.19 -8.26
N ASP A 636 9.77 -0.61 -7.23
CA ASP A 636 10.11 -0.17 -5.86
C ASP A 636 11.61 0.10 -5.75
N LEU A 637 11.98 1.36 -5.53
CA LEU A 637 13.39 1.77 -5.43
C LEU A 637 14.10 1.18 -4.20
N TRP A 638 13.36 0.76 -3.17
CA TRP A 638 13.93 0.09 -2.00
C TRP A 638 14.67 -1.20 -2.39
N LYS A 639 14.27 -1.86 -3.47
CA LYS A 639 14.96 -3.06 -3.99
C LYS A 639 16.40 -2.79 -4.44
N LEU A 640 16.80 -1.53 -4.60
CA LEU A 640 18.18 -1.14 -4.90
C LEU A 640 19.00 -0.84 -3.64
N ASP A 641 18.34 -0.54 -2.52
CA ASP A 641 18.97 -0.07 -1.28
C ASP A 641 20.00 -1.07 -0.73
N GLU A 642 19.72 -2.37 -0.85
CA GLU A 642 20.63 -3.43 -0.41
C GLU A 642 22.02 -3.31 -1.05
N ASN A 643 22.12 -2.86 -2.30
CA ASN A 643 23.40 -2.72 -3.00
C ASN A 643 23.89 -1.27 -3.12
N LEU A 644 23.00 -0.29 -2.92
CA LEU A 644 23.31 1.14 -2.98
C LEU A 644 23.77 1.65 -1.61
N LYS A 645 25.04 1.39 -1.29
CA LYS A 645 25.63 1.63 0.05
C LYS A 645 26.05 3.08 0.28
N PHE A 646 25.10 3.97 0.56
CA PHE A 646 25.41 5.34 1.00
C PHE A 646 26.29 5.37 2.27
N SER A 647 26.16 4.37 3.14
CA SER A 647 26.93 4.24 4.37
C SER A 647 28.43 4.03 4.17
N ALA A 648 28.84 3.55 3.00
CA ALA A 648 30.24 3.27 2.66
C ALA A 648 30.96 4.47 2.01
N LEU A 649 30.26 5.60 1.83
CA LEU A 649 30.82 6.78 1.18
C LEU A 649 31.80 7.50 2.11
N ALA A 650 32.95 7.89 1.54
CA ALA A 650 33.90 8.79 2.19
C ALA A 650 33.34 10.22 2.22
N ALA A 651 33.97 11.10 3.00
CA ALA A 651 33.64 12.52 2.97
C ALA A 651 33.90 13.09 1.56
N GLY A 652 32.95 13.84 1.02
CA GLY A 652 33.02 14.35 -0.34
C GLY A 652 31.69 14.80 -0.91
N LYS A 653 31.71 15.17 -2.19
CA LYS A 653 30.54 15.59 -2.96
C LYS A 653 30.23 14.53 -4.02
N TYR A 654 28.95 14.18 -4.13
CA TYR A 654 28.48 13.06 -4.93
C TYR A 654 27.26 13.45 -5.75
N ASN A 655 27.11 12.84 -6.91
CA ASN A 655 25.91 12.87 -7.73
C ASN A 655 25.18 11.53 -7.62
N LEU A 656 23.89 11.55 -7.30
CA LEU A 656 22.99 10.40 -7.41
C LEU A 656 22.19 10.51 -8.71
N THR A 657 22.43 9.56 -9.62
CA THR A 657 21.67 9.42 -10.86
C THR A 657 20.80 8.17 -10.79
N ILE A 658 19.49 8.30 -11.05
CA ILE A 658 18.58 7.16 -11.23
C ILE A 658 18.15 7.15 -12.70
N THR A 659 18.32 6.01 -13.37
CA THR A 659 17.87 5.79 -14.75
C THR A 659 16.87 4.66 -14.83
N GLY A 660 15.94 4.78 -15.77
CA GLY A 660 14.97 3.76 -16.12
C GLY A 660 15.11 3.39 -17.59
N THR A 661 15.05 2.09 -17.89
CA THR A 661 15.05 1.55 -19.24
C THR A 661 13.76 0.77 -19.49
N THR A 662 13.08 1.04 -20.61
CA THR A 662 11.89 0.28 -21.05
C THR A 662 12.28 -1.02 -21.74
N ASP A 663 11.32 -1.92 -21.96
CA ASP A 663 11.54 -3.15 -22.75
C ASP A 663 11.89 -2.86 -24.22
N SER A 664 11.50 -1.69 -24.75
CA SER A 664 11.89 -1.19 -26.07
C SER A 664 13.34 -0.67 -26.14
N GLY A 665 14.08 -0.66 -25.02
CA GLY A 665 15.48 -0.21 -24.95
C GLY A 665 15.65 1.30 -24.73
N SER A 666 14.57 2.09 -24.67
CA SER A 666 14.64 3.52 -24.36
C SER A 666 15.09 3.72 -22.91
N THR A 667 16.17 4.47 -22.71
CA THR A 667 16.71 4.79 -21.38
C THR A 667 16.58 6.29 -21.11
N VAL A 668 16.10 6.64 -19.92
CA VAL A 668 15.94 8.04 -19.48
C VAL A 668 16.54 8.24 -18.09
N THR A 669 16.90 9.49 -17.78
CA THR A 669 17.30 9.92 -16.45
C THR A 669 16.07 10.39 -15.66
N LEU A 670 15.77 9.70 -14.57
CA LEU A 670 14.62 9.93 -13.71
C LEU A 670 14.94 10.88 -12.55
N LEU A 671 16.18 10.82 -12.06
CA LEU A 671 16.73 11.70 -11.04
C LEU A 671 18.19 11.95 -11.35
N ASP A 672 18.62 13.20 -11.23
CA ASP A 672 20.02 13.61 -11.27
C ASP A 672 20.18 14.72 -10.22
N THR A 673 20.78 14.38 -9.08
CA THR A 673 20.87 15.28 -7.93
C THR A 673 22.21 15.16 -7.25
N THR A 674 22.66 16.25 -6.63
CA THR A 674 23.94 16.30 -5.91
C THR A 674 23.70 16.31 -4.42
N PHE A 675 24.54 15.59 -3.66
CA PHE A 675 24.56 15.61 -2.20
C PHE A 675 26.00 15.59 -1.67
N THR A 676 26.16 15.91 -0.39
CA THR A 676 27.46 15.89 0.30
C THR A 676 27.48 14.89 1.45
N VAL A 677 28.65 14.31 1.68
CA VAL A 677 28.98 13.51 2.85
C VAL A 677 30.04 14.29 3.64
N GLY A 678 29.69 14.69 4.85
CA GLY A 678 30.59 15.38 5.78
C GLY A 678 31.70 14.48 6.33
N ALA A 679 32.71 15.11 6.93
CA ALA A 679 33.78 14.41 7.64
C ALA A 679 33.24 13.54 8.79
N ALA A 680 34.00 12.51 9.15
CA ALA A 680 33.70 11.71 10.34
C ALA A 680 33.73 12.61 11.59
N THR A 681 32.75 12.47 12.47
CA THR A 681 32.69 13.22 13.74
C THR A 681 33.69 12.63 14.76
N THR A 682 34.36 13.48 15.55
CA THR A 682 35.41 13.09 16.52
C THR A 682 34.89 12.34 17.75
N THR A 683 33.59 12.39 18.00
CA THR A 683 32.92 11.33 18.76
C THR A 683 32.80 10.15 17.82
N THR A 684 33.66 9.16 17.98
CA THR A 684 33.41 7.81 17.48
C THR A 684 32.55 7.10 18.55
N PRO A 685 31.20 7.17 18.53
CA PRO A 685 30.47 6.01 19.01
C PRO A 685 30.87 4.86 18.09
N GLU A 686 30.96 3.65 18.64
CA GLU A 686 31.10 2.43 17.84
C GLU A 686 30.28 2.56 16.56
N ALA A 687 30.90 2.26 15.41
CA ALA A 687 30.25 2.33 14.12
C ALA A 687 28.80 1.84 14.25
N PRO A 688 27.79 2.51 13.67
CA PRO A 688 26.44 1.98 13.63
C PRO A 688 26.45 0.85 12.60
N ASN A 689 27.06 -0.25 12.98
CA ASN A 689 26.49 -1.51 12.68
C ASN A 689 25.14 -1.39 13.39
N ASN A 690 24.06 -1.14 12.62
CA ASN A 690 22.68 -1.02 13.10
C ASN A 690 22.26 -2.38 13.67
N THR A 691 23.01 -2.83 14.67
CA THR A 691 23.16 -4.14 15.27
C THR A 691 23.61 -3.88 16.69
N TYR A 692 22.72 -4.10 17.63
CA TYR A 692 22.92 -3.90 19.05
C TYR A 692 23.13 -5.25 19.71
N THR A 693 24.18 -5.33 20.50
CA THR A 693 24.44 -6.46 21.38
C THR A 693 23.55 -6.34 22.59
N VAL A 694 22.69 -7.33 22.77
CA VAL A 694 21.82 -7.45 23.93
C VAL A 694 22.29 -8.62 24.77
N THR A 695 22.52 -8.35 26.04
CA THR A 695 22.91 -9.36 27.02
C THR A 695 21.71 -9.69 27.90
N PHE A 696 21.31 -10.96 27.92
CA PHE A 696 20.25 -11.49 28.77
C PHE A 696 20.84 -11.99 30.08
N VAL A 697 20.34 -11.47 31.19
CA VAL A 697 20.88 -11.71 32.53
C VAL A 697 19.81 -12.26 33.45
N VAL A 698 20.12 -13.37 34.14
CA VAL A 698 19.31 -13.97 35.21
C VAL A 698 20.14 -13.94 36.50
N ASN A 699 19.62 -13.35 37.58
CA ASN A 699 20.31 -13.22 38.87
C ASN A 699 21.77 -12.72 38.78
N GLY A 700 22.01 -11.73 37.92
CA GLY A 700 23.35 -11.16 37.70
C GLY A 700 24.29 -12.02 36.84
N LYS A 701 23.84 -13.18 36.32
CA LYS A 701 24.58 -14.03 35.39
C LYS A 701 24.04 -13.92 33.97
N THR A 702 24.94 -13.77 32.99
CA THR A 702 24.57 -13.79 31.57
C THR A 702 24.13 -15.20 31.16
N VAL A 703 22.90 -15.33 30.68
CA VAL A 703 22.34 -16.58 30.14
C VAL A 703 22.33 -16.62 28.61
N GLY A 704 22.56 -15.47 27.96
CA GLY A 704 22.74 -15.40 26.53
C GLY A 704 23.12 -14.01 26.07
N THR A 705 23.83 -13.94 24.95
CA THR A 705 24.10 -12.68 24.26
C THR A 705 23.65 -12.85 22.82
N ARG A 706 22.91 -11.86 22.30
CA ARG A 706 22.45 -11.88 20.93
C ARG A 706 22.67 -10.51 20.30
N THR A 707 22.92 -10.52 19.01
CA THR A 707 23.07 -9.30 18.22
C THR A 707 21.80 -9.09 17.42
N TYR A 708 21.23 -7.90 17.52
CA TYR A 708 19.94 -7.57 16.95
C TYR A 708 20.04 -6.34 16.10
N LYS A 709 19.46 -6.34 14.90
CA LYS A 709 19.42 -5.13 14.09
C LYS A 709 18.55 -4.03 14.70
N GLU A 710 18.79 -2.78 14.33
CA GLU A 710 17.92 -1.68 14.72
C GLU A 710 16.48 -1.96 14.31
N ALA A 711 15.56 -1.78 15.26
CA ALA A 711 14.14 -2.12 15.13
C ALA A 711 13.83 -3.62 14.96
N GLN A 712 14.80 -4.53 15.10
CA GLN A 712 14.52 -5.95 15.18
C GLN A 712 13.80 -6.26 16.51
N PRO A 713 12.69 -7.01 16.50
CA PRO A 713 12.11 -7.57 17.73
C PRO A 713 13.13 -8.49 18.43
N TYR A 714 13.08 -8.58 19.77
CA TYR A 714 13.95 -9.52 20.50
C TYR A 714 13.74 -10.99 20.07
N GLY A 715 12.63 -11.29 19.39
CA GLY A 715 12.28 -12.64 18.95
C GLY A 715 12.15 -13.58 20.14
N ALA A 716 12.23 -14.89 19.93
CA ALA A 716 12.10 -15.89 20.98
C ALA A 716 13.06 -15.63 22.15
N LEU A 717 12.56 -15.13 23.29
CA LEU A 717 13.37 -14.77 24.45
C LEU A 717 13.95 -16.05 25.11
N PRO A 718 15.12 -15.97 25.80
CA PRO A 718 15.68 -17.13 26.47
C PRO A 718 14.71 -17.68 27.53
N GLU A 719 14.59 -19.01 27.61
CA GLU A 719 13.82 -19.69 28.65
C GLU A 719 14.48 -19.51 30.03
N VAL A 720 13.66 -19.37 31.06
CA VAL A 720 14.09 -19.18 32.44
C VAL A 720 13.34 -20.18 33.30
N ASP A 721 14.04 -21.23 33.74
CA ASP A 721 13.48 -22.32 34.57
C ASP A 721 13.47 -21.99 36.08
N GLU A 722 13.94 -20.80 36.46
CA GLU A 722 13.99 -20.37 37.85
C GLU A 722 12.60 -19.96 38.36
N LYS A 723 12.21 -20.50 39.52
CA LYS A 723 10.90 -20.24 40.13
C LYS A 723 10.70 -18.74 40.42
N GLY A 724 9.50 -18.25 40.14
CA GLY A 724 9.13 -16.85 40.35
C GLY A 724 9.49 -15.89 39.23
N PHE A 725 9.88 -16.39 38.05
CA PHE A 725 10.15 -15.56 36.88
C PHE A 725 8.91 -14.74 36.48
N GLN A 726 9.05 -13.41 36.44
CA GLN A 726 7.97 -12.48 36.09
C GLN A 726 8.05 -11.97 34.64
N GLY A 727 9.20 -12.13 33.99
CA GLY A 727 9.45 -11.62 32.66
C GLY A 727 10.84 -11.02 32.48
N TRP A 728 11.14 -10.62 31.25
CA TRP A 728 12.37 -9.98 30.85
C TRP A 728 12.22 -8.47 30.90
N PHE A 729 13.18 -7.74 31.46
CA PHE A 729 13.08 -6.28 31.66
C PHE A 729 14.28 -5.53 31.13
N TYR A 730 14.05 -4.34 30.57
CA TYR A 730 15.05 -3.36 30.22
C TYR A 730 14.63 -1.97 30.75
N ASN A 731 15.49 -1.31 31.54
CA ASN A 731 15.16 -0.04 32.25
C ASN A 731 13.80 -0.09 32.99
N ASP A 732 13.59 -1.14 33.78
CA ASP A 732 12.34 -1.40 34.54
C ASP A 732 11.08 -1.58 33.69
N ARG A 733 11.21 -1.68 32.37
CA ARG A 733 10.12 -1.98 31.45
C ARG A 733 10.18 -3.44 31.00
N GLU A 734 9.06 -4.15 31.11
CA GLU A 734 8.95 -5.51 30.62
C GLU A 734 9.06 -5.53 29.08
N ILE A 735 9.81 -6.49 28.55
CA ILE A 735 9.98 -6.74 27.13
C ILE A 735 9.38 -8.10 26.76
N SER A 736 8.77 -8.15 25.59
CA SER A 736 8.25 -9.36 24.94
C SER A 736 9.10 -9.75 23.74
N GLN A 737 8.81 -10.91 23.17
CA GLN A 737 9.44 -11.36 21.92
C GLN A 737 9.22 -10.36 20.77
N SER A 738 8.04 -9.72 20.74
CA SER A 738 7.66 -8.70 19.77
C SER A 738 8.18 -7.31 20.11
N THR A 739 8.76 -7.10 21.31
CA THR A 739 9.33 -5.81 21.71
C THR A 739 10.60 -5.53 20.91
N PRO A 740 10.72 -4.37 20.27
CA PRO A 740 11.92 -4.08 19.50
C PRO A 740 13.11 -3.68 20.35
N VAL A 741 14.27 -4.12 19.89
CA VAL A 741 15.54 -3.92 20.57
C VAL A 741 15.87 -2.43 20.56
N ALA A 742 16.11 -1.86 21.75
CA ALA A 742 16.48 -0.46 21.90
C ALA A 742 17.72 -0.11 21.04
N PRO A 743 17.81 1.13 20.49
CA PRO A 743 18.82 1.49 19.49
C PRO A 743 20.23 1.72 20.08
N LYS A 744 20.68 0.83 20.96
CA LYS A 744 22.00 0.80 21.59
C LYS A 744 22.27 -0.57 22.18
N ASN A 745 23.54 -0.92 22.40
CA ASN A 745 23.88 -2.09 23.22
C ASN A 745 23.27 -1.95 24.63
N HIS A 746 22.66 -2.99 25.17
CA HIS A 746 22.06 -2.95 26.50
C HIS A 746 21.87 -4.34 27.12
N THR A 747 21.53 -4.35 28.41
CA THR A 747 21.26 -5.55 29.18
C THR A 747 19.77 -5.67 29.45
N VAL A 748 19.24 -6.85 29.21
CA VAL A 748 17.89 -7.26 29.62
C VAL A 748 18.04 -8.18 30.82
N THR A 749 17.31 -7.92 31.90
CA THR A 749 17.39 -8.67 33.15
C THR A 749 16.07 -9.37 33.44
N ALA A 750 16.13 -10.66 33.76
CA ALA A 750 15.00 -11.41 34.30
C ALA A 750 14.66 -10.88 35.69
N LYS A 751 13.40 -10.54 35.93
CA LYS A 751 12.89 -10.21 37.27
C LYS A 751 12.19 -11.40 37.87
N PHE A 752 12.35 -11.55 39.18
CA PHE A 752 11.76 -12.61 39.97
C PHE A 752 10.92 -12.03 41.11
N GLY A 753 9.75 -12.63 41.35
CA GLY A 753 8.92 -12.32 42.51
C GLY A 753 9.50 -12.88 43.82
N THR A 754 8.98 -12.42 44.95
CA THR A 754 9.34 -12.97 46.27
C THR A 754 8.88 -14.43 46.37
N LEU A 755 9.78 -15.31 46.81
CA LEU A 755 9.47 -16.73 47.03
C LEU A 755 9.05 -16.98 48.48
N HIS A 756 7.93 -17.66 48.66
CA HIS A 756 7.37 -18.07 49.94
C HIS A 756 7.44 -19.60 50.10
N THR A 757 7.49 -20.05 51.34
CA THR A 757 7.66 -21.46 51.71
C THR A 757 6.31 -22.15 51.86
N VAL A 758 6.13 -23.28 51.18
CA VAL A 758 5.08 -24.26 51.46
C VAL A 758 5.67 -25.35 52.35
N LYS A 759 4.97 -25.68 53.44
CA LYS A 759 5.29 -26.83 54.31
C LYS A 759 4.08 -27.74 54.42
N PHE A 760 4.32 -29.04 54.29
CA PHE A 760 3.36 -30.08 54.65
C PHE A 760 3.89 -30.77 55.90
N MET A 761 3.06 -30.87 56.93
CA MET A 761 3.42 -31.35 58.27
C MET A 761 2.65 -32.61 58.60
N SER A 762 3.32 -33.67 59.06
CA SER A 762 2.68 -34.88 59.54
C SER A 762 3.27 -35.27 60.90
N GLN A 763 2.40 -35.55 61.88
CA GLN A 763 2.80 -35.98 63.23
C GLN A 763 3.82 -35.03 63.88
N GLY A 764 3.69 -33.71 63.64
CA GLY A 764 4.58 -32.68 64.19
C GLY A 764 5.92 -32.48 63.47
N ALA A 765 6.22 -33.28 62.44
CA ALA A 765 7.42 -33.15 61.61
C ALA A 765 7.10 -32.62 60.20
N VAL A 766 8.08 -31.98 59.55
CA VAL A 766 7.97 -31.57 58.14
C VAL A 766 7.99 -32.84 57.28
N TRP A 767 6.87 -33.10 56.60
CA TRP A 767 6.69 -34.19 55.64
C TRP A 767 7.23 -33.84 54.26
N ASP A 768 6.94 -32.62 53.78
CA ASP A 768 7.46 -32.09 52.53
C ASP A 768 7.55 -30.56 52.60
N SER A 769 8.47 -29.94 51.88
CA SER A 769 8.58 -28.48 51.82
C SER A 769 9.29 -28.02 50.55
N TYR A 770 8.78 -26.95 49.96
CA TYR A 770 9.39 -26.29 48.82
C TYR A 770 9.02 -24.80 48.81
N LYS A 771 9.70 -24.02 47.97
CA LYS A 771 9.39 -22.61 47.76
C LYS A 771 8.66 -22.39 46.43
N LEU A 772 7.77 -21.41 46.42
CA LEU A 772 6.97 -20.96 45.29
C LEU A 772 6.88 -19.44 45.29
N ALA A 773 6.76 -18.82 44.13
CA ALA A 773 6.41 -17.41 44.08
C ALA A 773 4.94 -17.22 44.42
N GLN A 774 4.58 -16.02 44.87
CA GLN A 774 3.18 -15.64 45.00
C GLN A 774 2.43 -15.94 43.68
N ASN A 775 1.28 -16.60 43.81
CA ASN A 775 0.38 -17.07 42.76
C ASN A 775 0.76 -18.36 42.02
N ASP A 776 1.92 -18.98 42.28
CA ASP A 776 2.21 -20.32 41.76
C ASP A 776 1.27 -21.37 42.39
N ILE A 777 0.89 -22.41 41.65
CA ILE A 777 0.04 -23.48 42.19
C ILE A 777 0.84 -24.29 43.22
N ILE A 778 0.30 -24.35 44.44
CA ILE A 778 0.79 -25.25 45.49
C ILE A 778 0.46 -26.67 45.07
N THR A 779 1.45 -27.53 44.90
CA THR A 779 1.27 -28.95 44.59
C THR A 779 1.30 -29.81 45.85
N LEU A 780 0.48 -30.85 45.89
CA LEU A 780 0.52 -31.79 47.02
C LEU A 780 1.79 -32.65 46.97
N PRO A 781 2.27 -33.13 48.14
CA PRO A 781 3.38 -34.07 48.20
C PRO A 781 3.10 -35.31 47.35
N ALA A 782 4.13 -35.82 46.67
CA ALA A 782 4.01 -36.99 45.79
C ALA A 782 3.59 -38.28 46.54
N THR A 783 3.75 -38.31 47.86
CA THR A 783 3.34 -39.40 48.74
C THR A 783 2.48 -38.90 49.89
N ASN A 784 1.46 -39.67 50.23
CA ASN A 784 0.65 -39.41 51.40
C ASN A 784 1.38 -39.88 52.68
N PRO A 785 1.25 -39.15 53.80
CA PRO A 785 1.84 -39.54 55.05
C PRO A 785 1.14 -40.77 55.63
N VAL A 786 1.91 -41.61 56.32
CA VAL A 786 1.42 -42.85 56.94
C VAL A 786 1.48 -42.71 58.45
N MET A 787 0.44 -43.16 59.14
CA MET A 787 0.40 -43.27 60.59
C MET A 787 0.26 -44.75 60.97
N GLN A 788 1.10 -45.21 61.89
CA GLN A 788 1.07 -46.62 62.31
C GLN A 788 -0.26 -46.95 62.99
N ALA A 789 -0.84 -48.09 62.64
CA ALA A 789 -1.99 -48.63 63.33
C ALA A 789 -1.63 -48.97 64.78
N ASP A 790 -2.57 -48.74 65.69
CA ASP A 790 -2.44 -49.13 67.09
C ASP A 790 -3.36 -50.31 67.42
N SER A 791 -3.37 -50.72 68.69
CA SER A 791 -4.16 -51.86 69.16
C SER A 791 -5.68 -51.68 69.03
N LYS A 792 -6.16 -50.46 68.74
CA LYS A 792 -7.58 -50.11 68.67
C LYS A 792 -7.98 -49.61 67.27
N TYR A 793 -7.08 -48.92 66.56
CA TYR A 793 -7.42 -48.25 65.31
C TYR A 793 -6.37 -48.44 64.21
N VAL A 794 -6.87 -48.61 62.98
CA VAL A 794 -6.10 -48.41 61.76
C VAL A 794 -6.35 -46.97 61.30
N TYR A 795 -5.28 -46.28 60.92
CA TYR A 795 -5.35 -44.89 60.47
C TYR A 795 -5.06 -44.81 58.98
N SER A 796 -5.92 -44.09 58.25
CA SER A 796 -5.73 -43.77 56.84
C SER A 796 -5.65 -42.26 56.66
N PHE A 797 -4.70 -41.81 55.85
CA PHE A 797 -4.63 -40.41 55.46
C PHE A 797 -5.92 -40.00 54.73
N ASP A 798 -6.48 -38.86 55.11
CA ASP A 798 -7.69 -38.32 54.50
C ASP A 798 -7.35 -37.11 53.62
N TYR A 799 -6.76 -36.05 54.20
CA TYR A 799 -6.39 -34.84 53.44
C TYR A 799 -5.38 -33.95 54.16
N TRP A 800 -4.89 -32.93 53.45
CA TRP A 800 -4.07 -31.85 53.99
C TRP A 800 -4.95 -30.67 54.40
N ALA A 801 -4.82 -30.20 55.64
CA ALA A 801 -5.58 -29.06 56.16
C ALA A 801 -4.69 -27.84 56.38
N ASP A 802 -5.15 -26.63 56.04
CA ASP A 802 -4.43 -25.39 56.35
C ASP A 802 -4.46 -25.06 57.86
N ALA A 803 -3.86 -23.93 58.24
CA ALA A 803 -3.82 -23.47 59.63
C ALA A 803 -5.20 -23.21 60.26
N SER A 804 -6.26 -23.05 59.45
CA SER A 804 -7.65 -22.89 59.91
C SER A 804 -8.41 -24.23 60.00
N GLY A 805 -7.77 -25.33 59.62
CA GLY A 805 -8.38 -26.68 59.57
C GLY A 805 -9.14 -26.95 58.27
N LYS A 806 -9.05 -26.06 57.27
CA LYS A 806 -9.76 -26.22 55.99
C LYS A 806 -8.98 -27.14 55.04
N ARG A 807 -9.70 -28.05 54.38
CA ARG A 807 -9.14 -29.00 53.41
C ARG A 807 -8.52 -28.27 52.22
N TYR A 808 -7.28 -28.61 51.89
CA TYR A 808 -6.60 -28.18 50.67
C TYR A 808 -7.40 -28.63 49.44
N THR A 809 -7.57 -27.72 48.48
CA THR A 809 -8.23 -27.98 47.19
C THR A 809 -7.23 -27.86 46.05
N SER A 810 -7.33 -28.76 45.06
CA SER A 810 -6.49 -28.68 43.86
C SER A 810 -6.67 -27.33 43.15
N GLY A 811 -5.56 -26.73 42.72
CA GLY A 811 -5.54 -25.38 42.13
C GLY A 811 -5.37 -24.24 43.15
N THR A 812 -5.14 -24.54 44.43
CA THR A 812 -4.80 -23.50 45.42
C THR A 812 -3.46 -22.86 45.07
N VAL A 813 -3.45 -21.54 44.87
CA VAL A 813 -2.25 -20.76 44.56
C VAL A 813 -1.55 -20.26 45.81
N MET A 814 -0.25 -19.99 45.68
CA MET A 814 0.60 -19.52 46.77
C MET A 814 0.25 -18.08 47.17
N PRO A 815 -0.12 -17.80 48.43
CA PRO A 815 -0.34 -16.44 48.90
C PRO A 815 0.99 -15.69 49.11
N ASP A 816 0.93 -14.38 49.38
CA ASP A 816 2.08 -13.53 49.74
C ASP A 816 2.57 -13.79 51.19
N ALA A 817 2.64 -15.06 51.58
CA ALA A 817 3.04 -15.50 52.90
C ALA A 817 3.41 -16.99 52.88
N ASP A 818 4.31 -17.41 53.77
CA ASP A 818 4.58 -18.83 53.99
C ASP A 818 3.30 -19.56 54.43
N VAL A 819 3.05 -20.74 53.86
CA VAL A 819 1.88 -21.57 54.16
C VAL A 819 2.30 -22.92 54.72
N THR A 820 1.51 -23.41 55.68
CA THR A 820 1.72 -24.72 56.30
C THR A 820 0.41 -25.51 56.28
N TYR A 821 0.48 -26.73 55.75
CA TYR A 821 -0.61 -27.70 55.76
C TYR A 821 -0.27 -28.84 56.71
N THR A 822 -1.26 -29.35 57.45
CA THR A 822 -1.12 -30.47 58.38
C THR A 822 -1.93 -31.67 57.90
N ALA A 823 -1.36 -32.86 57.99
CA ALA A 823 -2.02 -34.10 57.60
C ALA A 823 -3.18 -34.44 58.55
N VAL A 824 -4.34 -34.76 57.99
CA VAL A 824 -5.52 -35.24 58.70
C VAL A 824 -5.72 -36.73 58.42
N PHE A 825 -5.97 -37.51 59.46
CA PHE A 825 -6.17 -38.96 59.38
C PHE A 825 -7.57 -39.36 59.86
N THR A 826 -8.18 -40.32 59.18
CA THR A 826 -9.37 -41.03 59.65
C THR A 826 -8.97 -42.27 60.42
N LYS A 827 -9.67 -42.57 61.53
CA LYS A 827 -9.45 -43.75 62.38
C LYS A 827 -10.58 -44.75 62.21
N THR A 828 -10.25 -46.03 62.03
CA THR A 828 -11.21 -47.13 61.87
C THR A 828 -10.91 -48.23 62.88
N ALA A 829 -11.93 -48.74 63.56
CA ALA A 829 -11.76 -49.78 64.59
C ALA A 829 -11.29 -51.10 63.99
N ASN A 830 -10.29 -51.72 64.62
CA ASN A 830 -9.67 -52.95 64.14
C ASN A 830 -10.49 -54.18 64.59
N SER A 831 -11.35 -54.75 63.73
CA SER A 831 -12.20 -55.92 64.06
C SER A 831 -11.68 -57.21 63.40
N GLY A 832 -11.21 -58.16 64.19
CA GLY A 832 -10.68 -59.46 63.74
C GLY A 832 -11.76 -60.49 63.38
N GLY A 833 -11.44 -61.38 62.43
CA GLY A 833 -12.29 -62.52 62.04
C GLY A 833 -11.58 -63.50 61.10
N THR A 834 -11.67 -64.79 61.43
CA THR A 834 -10.77 -65.92 61.13
C THR A 834 -11.36 -66.93 60.11
N GLY A 835 -10.50 -67.64 59.35
CA GLY A 835 -10.76 -68.97 58.73
C GLY A 835 -11.49 -68.97 57.37
N GLY A 836 -11.22 -69.81 56.37
CA GLY A 836 -10.46 -71.06 56.27
C GLY A 836 -10.37 -71.55 54.80
N SER A 837 -9.54 -72.56 54.57
CA SER A 837 -8.94 -73.00 53.30
C SER A 837 -9.72 -74.08 52.52
N THR A 838 -9.39 -74.28 51.22
CA THR A 838 -9.43 -75.49 50.32
C THR A 838 -9.83 -75.09 48.88
N GLY A 839 -9.24 -75.49 47.73
CA GLY A 839 -8.12 -76.37 47.30
C GLY A 839 -8.25 -76.59 45.75
N GLY A 840 -7.17 -76.78 44.98
CA GLY A 840 -7.26 -77.29 43.58
C GLY A 840 -6.20 -76.83 42.56
N SER A 841 -5.39 -77.79 42.12
CA SER A 841 -4.23 -77.75 41.21
C SER A 841 -4.55 -77.49 39.72
N THR A 842 -3.65 -76.83 38.95
CA THR A 842 -2.89 -77.37 37.78
C THR A 842 -2.34 -76.28 36.83
N GLY A 843 -1.01 -76.32 36.60
CA GLY A 843 -0.37 -76.25 35.28
C GLY A 843 -0.22 -74.92 34.52
N GLY A 844 1.04 -74.54 34.25
CA GLY A 844 1.43 -73.75 33.07
C GLY A 844 2.22 -72.47 33.35
N SER A 845 3.55 -72.60 33.51
CA SER A 845 4.49 -71.52 33.75
C SER A 845 5.27 -71.14 32.49
N THR A 846 5.24 -69.85 32.15
CA THR A 846 6.23 -69.05 31.39
C THR A 846 5.97 -67.62 31.86
N GLY A 847 6.83 -66.84 32.51
CA GLY A 847 8.26 -66.87 32.80
C GLY A 847 8.64 -65.38 32.93
N GLY A 848 8.98 -64.93 34.14
CA GLY A 848 9.28 -63.53 34.46
C GLY A 848 8.72 -63.15 35.83
N GLU A 849 9.53 -62.59 36.71
CA GLU A 849 9.23 -62.41 38.14
C GLU A 849 7.87 -61.74 38.43
N THR A 850 7.24 -62.14 39.53
CA THR A 850 6.06 -61.45 40.08
C THR A 850 6.35 -59.94 40.11
N PRO A 851 5.60 -59.08 39.39
CA PRO A 851 5.89 -57.66 39.32
C PRO A 851 5.99 -57.09 40.74
N LYS A 852 7.13 -56.47 41.06
CA LYS A 852 7.36 -55.87 42.36
C LYS A 852 6.84 -54.44 42.34
N PRO A 853 6.06 -54.01 43.35
CA PRO A 853 5.58 -52.63 43.43
C PRO A 853 6.73 -51.62 43.32
N SER A 854 6.59 -50.62 42.44
CA SER A 854 7.50 -49.48 42.31
C SER A 854 6.75 -48.22 42.72
N GLY A 855 6.89 -47.85 44.00
CA GLY A 855 6.08 -46.78 44.59
C GLY A 855 4.58 -47.13 44.59
N ASN A 856 3.74 -46.20 44.11
CA ASN A 856 2.27 -46.35 44.07
C ASN A 856 1.76 -47.21 42.90
N TYR A 857 2.66 -47.74 42.05
CA TYR A 857 2.30 -48.44 40.81
C TYR A 857 2.86 -49.86 40.76
N LEU A 858 2.12 -50.74 40.07
CA LEU A 858 2.56 -52.06 39.65
C LEU A 858 2.89 -52.01 38.16
N THR A 859 4.17 -51.77 37.85
CA THR A 859 4.70 -51.63 36.50
C THR A 859 5.32 -52.93 35.99
N GLY A 860 5.50 -53.06 34.68
CA GLY A 860 6.03 -54.30 34.07
C GLY A 860 4.97 -55.39 33.91
N VAL A 861 3.68 -55.01 33.86
CA VAL A 861 2.59 -55.93 33.53
C VAL A 861 2.44 -55.95 32.01
N SER A 862 2.67 -57.11 31.41
CA SER A 862 2.57 -57.26 29.94
C SER A 862 1.10 -57.26 29.49
N PRO A 863 0.79 -56.76 28.27
CA PRO A 863 -0.56 -56.82 27.70
C PRO A 863 -1.16 -58.22 27.68
N SER A 864 -2.48 -58.32 27.79
CA SER A 864 -3.23 -59.59 27.89
C SER A 864 -2.97 -60.41 29.15
N THR A 865 -2.38 -59.81 30.20
CA THR A 865 -2.29 -60.44 31.52
C THR A 865 -3.69 -60.68 32.08
N SER A 866 -3.96 -61.90 32.56
CA SER A 866 -5.26 -62.22 33.15
C SER A 866 -5.33 -61.90 34.64
N VAL A 867 -6.52 -61.51 35.11
CA VAL A 867 -6.83 -61.34 36.53
C VAL A 867 -6.51 -62.63 37.31
N SER A 868 -6.76 -63.79 36.72
CA SER A 868 -6.44 -65.09 37.32
C SER A 868 -4.93 -65.31 37.52
N ALA A 869 -4.09 -64.78 36.63
CA ALA A 869 -2.64 -64.81 36.79
C ALA A 869 -2.20 -63.91 37.95
N MET A 870 -2.77 -62.71 38.08
CA MET A 870 -2.48 -61.79 39.19
C MET A 870 -2.97 -62.33 40.54
N ASN A 871 -4.12 -63.01 40.57
CA ASN A 871 -4.63 -63.68 41.75
C ASN A 871 -3.70 -64.83 42.21
N ARG A 872 -3.14 -65.61 41.27
CA ARG A 872 -2.11 -66.62 41.59
C ARG A 872 -0.81 -66.00 42.11
N ALA A 873 -0.51 -64.78 41.69
CA ALA A 873 0.62 -63.97 42.17
C ALA A 873 0.38 -63.32 43.55
N GLY A 874 -0.75 -63.57 44.21
CA GLY A 874 -1.05 -63.06 45.55
C GLY A 874 -1.69 -61.66 45.59
N TYR A 875 -2.13 -61.15 44.44
CA TYR A 875 -2.84 -59.87 44.35
C TYR A 875 -4.35 -60.09 44.18
N THR A 876 -5.16 -59.39 44.95
CA THR A 876 -6.60 -59.25 44.70
C THR A 876 -6.84 -58.04 43.81
N ILE A 877 -7.47 -58.23 42.65
CA ILE A 877 -7.68 -57.16 41.66
C ILE A 877 -9.04 -56.49 41.83
N TYR A 878 -9.05 -55.16 41.72
CA TYR A 878 -10.25 -54.33 41.70
C TYR A 878 -10.28 -53.44 40.45
N SER A 879 -11.47 -53.29 39.86
CA SER A 879 -11.77 -52.25 38.88
C SER A 879 -12.66 -51.22 39.56
N GLY A 880 -12.10 -50.03 39.81
CA GLY A 880 -12.67 -49.10 40.79
C GLY A 880 -12.78 -49.76 42.17
N SER A 881 -13.96 -49.72 42.78
CA SER A 881 -14.22 -50.36 44.08
C SER A 881 -14.71 -51.82 43.98
N THR A 882 -14.85 -52.36 42.76
CA THR A 882 -15.43 -53.70 42.54
C THR A 882 -14.32 -54.74 42.39
N LYS A 883 -14.35 -55.79 43.21
CA LYS A 883 -13.43 -56.92 43.08
C LYS A 883 -13.69 -57.68 41.79
N VAL A 884 -12.64 -57.90 40.99
CA VAL A 884 -12.71 -58.63 39.72
C VAL A 884 -12.01 -59.98 39.88
N THR A 885 -12.65 -61.06 39.44
CA THR A 885 -12.16 -62.43 39.64
C THR A 885 -11.74 -63.13 38.35
N SER A 886 -12.04 -62.55 37.18
CA SER A 886 -11.74 -63.09 35.84
C SER A 886 -11.67 -61.97 34.80
N GLY A 887 -11.04 -62.22 33.65
CA GLY A 887 -10.84 -61.22 32.59
C GLY A 887 -9.39 -60.74 32.51
N LEU A 888 -9.14 -59.67 31.77
CA LEU A 888 -7.81 -59.05 31.64
C LEU A 888 -7.62 -57.95 32.69
N VAL A 889 -6.38 -57.75 33.11
CA VAL A 889 -6.01 -56.56 33.89
C VAL A 889 -5.69 -55.42 32.93
N GLY A 890 -6.24 -54.24 33.20
CA GLY A 890 -6.02 -53.02 32.43
C GLY A 890 -5.35 -51.93 33.25
N THR A 891 -4.74 -50.97 32.56
CA THR A 891 -4.15 -49.79 33.21
C THR A 891 -5.20 -49.02 33.99
N GLY A 892 -4.90 -48.69 35.25
CA GLY A 892 -5.80 -47.99 36.16
C GLY A 892 -6.61 -48.90 37.10
N MET A 893 -6.57 -50.22 36.93
CA MET A 893 -7.08 -51.17 37.93
C MET A 893 -6.21 -51.18 39.19
N THR A 894 -6.73 -51.65 40.31
CA THR A 894 -6.02 -51.70 41.60
C THR A 894 -5.65 -53.14 41.96
N ALA A 895 -4.39 -53.37 42.33
CA ALA A 895 -3.90 -54.63 42.86
C ALA A 895 -3.63 -54.50 44.37
N VAL A 896 -4.24 -55.38 45.16
CA VAL A 896 -4.12 -55.41 46.63
C VAL A 896 -3.46 -56.70 47.08
N SER A 897 -2.31 -56.62 47.74
CA SER A 897 -1.68 -57.74 48.44
C SER A 897 -1.72 -57.51 49.96
N SER A 898 -1.19 -58.46 50.73
CA SER A 898 -1.02 -58.30 52.18
C SER A 898 -0.05 -57.18 52.58
N SER A 899 0.75 -56.66 51.64
CA SER A 899 1.81 -55.68 51.90
C SER A 899 1.67 -54.37 51.13
N ALA A 900 0.82 -54.30 50.11
CA ALA A 900 0.67 -53.10 49.29
C ALA A 900 -0.69 -53.00 48.59
N THR A 901 -1.15 -51.77 48.37
CA THR A 901 -2.24 -51.45 47.44
C THR A 901 -1.68 -50.50 46.37
N VAL A 902 -1.71 -50.92 45.10
CA VAL A 902 -1.05 -50.21 44.00
C VAL A 902 -1.91 -50.16 42.75
N THR A 903 -1.69 -49.15 41.91
CA THR A 903 -2.37 -49.02 40.61
C THR A 903 -1.61 -49.77 39.53
N ILE A 904 -2.30 -50.59 38.74
CA ILE A 904 -1.72 -51.39 37.66
C ILE A 904 -1.38 -50.49 36.47
N VAL A 905 -0.18 -50.69 35.92
CA VAL A 905 0.28 -50.08 34.67
C VAL A 905 0.60 -51.21 33.70
N VAL A 906 -0.22 -51.35 32.66
CA VAL A 906 0.01 -52.30 31.57
C VAL A 906 0.70 -51.54 30.44
N THR A 907 1.93 -51.92 30.10
CA THR A 907 2.74 -51.19 29.10
C THR A 907 2.01 -51.14 27.76
N GLY A 908 1.82 -49.94 27.22
CA GLY A 908 1.13 -49.67 25.95
C GLY A 908 -0.40 -49.60 26.01
N ASP A 909 -1.04 -49.99 27.13
CA ASP A 909 -2.49 -49.88 27.32
C ASP A 909 -2.84 -48.52 27.93
N VAL A 910 -3.03 -47.51 27.07
CA VAL A 910 -3.45 -46.16 27.48
C VAL A 910 -4.97 -46.00 27.51
N SER A 911 -5.71 -47.02 27.08
CA SER A 911 -7.17 -47.05 27.12
C SER A 911 -7.74 -47.71 28.38
N GLY A 912 -6.95 -48.54 29.07
CA GLY A 912 -7.31 -49.27 30.29
C GLY A 912 -8.02 -50.61 30.02
N ASP A 913 -7.98 -51.13 28.80
CA ASP A 913 -8.72 -52.34 28.40
C ASP A 913 -7.89 -53.65 28.53
N GLY A 914 -6.62 -53.52 28.91
CA GLY A 914 -5.68 -54.63 29.12
C GLY A 914 -5.03 -55.15 27.83
N LYS A 915 -5.23 -54.50 26.69
CA LYS A 915 -4.62 -54.83 25.39
C LYS A 915 -3.93 -53.59 24.80
N ILE A 916 -3.13 -53.81 23.76
CA ILE A 916 -2.64 -52.73 22.90
C ILE A 916 -3.38 -52.84 21.58
N THR A 917 -4.20 -51.83 21.29
CA THR A 917 -5.04 -51.76 20.09
C THR A 917 -4.81 -50.44 19.35
N ILE A 918 -5.42 -50.29 18.17
CA ILE A 918 -5.35 -49.01 17.43
C ILE A 918 -5.93 -47.84 18.23
N THR A 919 -6.85 -48.10 19.17
CA THR A 919 -7.39 -47.08 20.09
C THR A 919 -6.30 -46.47 20.95
N ASP A 920 -5.35 -47.28 21.40
CA ASP A 920 -4.20 -46.85 22.21
C ASP A 920 -3.22 -46.01 21.38
N VAL A 921 -2.96 -46.42 20.13
CA VAL A 921 -2.14 -45.66 19.17
C VAL A 921 -2.72 -44.25 18.93
N VAL A 922 -4.04 -44.15 18.74
CA VAL A 922 -4.71 -42.86 18.51
C VAL A 922 -4.66 -41.97 19.76
N LYS A 923 -4.84 -42.54 20.96
CA LYS A 923 -4.73 -41.79 22.23
C LYS A 923 -3.31 -41.30 22.49
N LEU A 924 -2.31 -42.13 22.21
CA LEU A 924 -0.89 -41.76 22.26
C LEU A 924 -0.56 -40.64 21.27
N GLN A 925 -1.00 -40.77 20.01
CA GLN A 925 -0.79 -39.75 18.99
C GLN A 925 -1.38 -38.41 19.43
N LYS A 926 -2.61 -38.39 19.93
CA LYS A 926 -3.25 -37.17 20.47
C LYS A 926 -2.45 -36.55 21.62
N SER A 927 -1.88 -37.37 22.49
CA SER A 927 -1.02 -36.90 23.59
C SER A 927 0.29 -36.28 23.09
N VAL A 928 0.92 -36.87 22.08
CA VAL A 928 2.20 -36.39 21.52
C VAL A 928 2.03 -35.10 20.71
N VAL A 929 0.90 -34.92 20.01
CA VAL A 929 0.61 -33.70 19.24
C VAL A 929 -0.05 -32.59 20.06
N GLY A 930 -0.21 -32.77 21.38
CA GLY A 930 -0.75 -31.75 22.29
C GLY A 930 -2.28 -31.61 22.28
N SER A 931 -3.00 -32.49 21.60
CA SER A 931 -4.47 -32.45 21.45
C SER A 931 -5.21 -33.35 22.47
N GLY A 932 -4.51 -33.83 23.51
CA GLY A 932 -5.04 -34.58 24.65
C GLY A 932 -3.93 -34.79 25.71
N SER A 933 -4.30 -35.11 26.96
CA SER A 933 -3.31 -35.33 28.03
C SER A 933 -3.50 -36.68 28.73
N LEU A 934 -2.44 -37.48 28.82
CA LEU A 934 -2.38 -38.68 29.65
C LEU A 934 -1.74 -38.34 31.00
N SER A 935 -2.26 -38.90 32.09
CA SER A 935 -1.73 -38.66 33.45
C SER A 935 -1.70 -39.93 34.28
N GLY A 936 -0.92 -39.91 35.37
CA GLY A 936 -0.84 -41.03 36.32
C GLY A 936 -0.39 -42.35 35.69
N ALA A 937 -1.14 -43.42 35.94
CA ALA A 937 -0.86 -44.76 35.41
C ALA A 937 -0.84 -44.80 33.87
N TYR A 938 -1.70 -44.02 33.21
CA TYR A 938 -1.81 -44.00 31.75
C TYR A 938 -0.62 -43.29 31.07
N ALA A 939 -0.04 -42.27 31.71
CA ALA A 939 1.20 -41.65 31.23
C ALA A 939 2.40 -42.61 31.36
N LYS A 940 2.41 -43.45 32.41
CA LYS A 940 3.43 -44.48 32.58
C LYS A 940 3.27 -45.64 31.61
N ALA A 941 2.04 -46.01 31.28
CA ALA A 941 1.76 -47.01 30.24
C ALA A 941 2.16 -46.50 28.84
N ALA A 942 2.16 -45.18 28.63
CA ALA A 942 2.45 -44.55 27.36
C ALA A 942 3.95 -44.53 26.97
N ASP A 943 4.85 -44.66 27.94
CA ASP A 943 6.29 -44.77 27.73
C ASP A 943 6.64 -46.24 27.45
N ILE A 944 6.56 -46.63 26.18
CA ILE A 944 6.72 -48.03 25.75
C ILE A 944 8.21 -48.39 25.66
N ASN A 945 9.06 -47.40 25.35
CA ASN A 945 10.50 -47.62 25.23
C ASN A 945 11.26 -47.50 26.57
N GLY A 946 10.60 -47.00 27.63
CA GLY A 946 11.14 -46.89 28.97
C GLY A 946 12.15 -45.75 29.15
N ASP A 947 12.15 -44.75 28.27
CA ASP A 947 13.11 -43.63 28.30
C ASP A 947 12.68 -42.48 29.22
N GLY A 948 11.50 -42.59 29.84
CA GLY A 948 10.94 -41.61 30.76
C GLY A 948 10.17 -40.48 30.07
N LYS A 949 10.01 -40.51 28.74
CA LYS A 949 9.29 -39.52 27.94
C LYS A 949 8.24 -40.22 27.06
N VAL A 950 7.14 -39.52 26.78
CA VAL A 950 6.13 -39.99 25.81
C VAL A 950 6.34 -39.22 24.52
N THR A 951 6.85 -39.90 23.49
CA THR A 951 7.21 -39.28 22.21
C THR A 951 6.59 -40.00 21.01
N ILE A 952 6.81 -39.49 19.80
CA ILE A 952 6.38 -40.16 18.57
C ILE A 952 7.00 -41.57 18.44
N THR A 953 8.13 -41.82 19.09
CA THR A 953 8.78 -43.13 19.15
C THR A 953 7.86 -44.16 19.80
N ASP A 954 7.17 -43.80 20.88
CA ASP A 954 6.23 -44.69 21.59
C ASP A 954 4.97 -44.97 20.77
N VAL A 955 4.49 -43.97 20.02
CA VAL A 955 3.38 -44.13 19.07
C VAL A 955 3.74 -45.17 17.99
N VAL A 956 4.96 -45.11 17.46
CA VAL A 956 5.45 -46.07 16.46
C VAL A 956 5.58 -47.48 17.06
N GLN A 957 6.05 -47.60 18.30
CA GLN A 957 6.14 -48.91 18.96
C GLN A 957 4.78 -49.52 19.24
N ALA A 958 3.80 -48.73 19.69
CA ALA A 958 2.41 -49.17 19.85
C ALA A 958 1.85 -49.67 18.51
N ALA A 959 2.06 -48.93 17.42
CA ALA A 959 1.61 -49.30 16.08
C ALA A 959 2.25 -50.63 15.61
N GLN A 960 3.56 -50.79 15.79
CA GLN A 960 4.29 -52.03 15.43
C GLN A 960 3.76 -53.26 16.19
N VAL A 961 3.36 -53.09 17.45
CA VAL A 961 2.77 -54.18 18.26
C VAL A 961 1.37 -54.54 17.76
N THR A 962 0.54 -53.55 17.38
CA THR A 962 -0.81 -53.82 16.84
C THR A 962 -0.80 -54.60 15.52
N VAL A 963 0.26 -54.46 14.71
CA VAL A 963 0.42 -55.19 13.44
C VAL A 963 1.29 -56.44 13.55
N GLY A 964 1.69 -56.83 14.77
CA GLY A 964 2.45 -58.06 15.02
C GLY A 964 3.93 -58.01 14.61
N GLN A 965 4.47 -56.82 14.31
CA GLN A 965 5.88 -56.63 13.96
C GLN A 965 6.81 -56.53 15.19
N ARG A 966 6.23 -56.39 16.39
CA ARG A 966 6.95 -56.27 17.66
C ARG A 966 6.15 -56.92 18.79
N THR A 967 6.84 -57.52 19.76
CA THR A 967 6.25 -58.01 21.02
C THR A 967 6.80 -57.19 22.19
N ILE A 968 5.97 -56.99 23.22
CA ILE A 968 6.34 -56.33 24.48
C ILE A 968 6.29 -57.40 25.57
N GLY A 969 7.42 -57.59 26.27
CA GLY A 969 7.60 -58.53 27.37
C GLY A 969 7.96 -57.78 28.64
#